data_AF-A0AAQ4F817-F1
#
_entry.id   AF-A0AAQ4F817-F1
#
_cell.length_a   1.000
_cell.length_b   1.000
_cell.length_c   1.000
_cell.angle_alpha   90.00
_cell.angle_beta   90.00
_cell.angle_gamma   90.00
#
_symmetry.space_group_name_H-M   'P 1'
#
loop_
_entity.id
_entity.type
_entity.pdbx_description
1 polymer ?
#
loop_
_entity_poly.entity_id
_entity_poly.type
_entity_poly.pdbx_seq_one_letter_code
_entity_poly.pdbx_strand_id
1 'polypeptide(L)'
;MFQELQIQLTDDADPFFVYTLTLTEEHFQSFKAQQGLLVDFLSFPQKFVDLLELCSKDDQKERPRFVVSLVVHGRTGSDPAILDIVEANPFKHLVHLSLKLSHAPDAVIRKHLTTAMRLLKDENRRLEVALRSSETDFHVRLHQYQEVATERSREMEHICSLYASQLASLQEQHERELMIEKELHKRELPAERERHKHELAAEKKSARKSQMDKNSGDKAPAPVGRARGRSRGRARTVVVLAGAQAAPTVPQFPAAMAPLAALREPGVLRPAMVSLPSMPALDSVAGLSSSIDRMAIGQGAHLQQVAAMAPSAVVPQQFQFAPAVTPGDSGDGGRPVGRRHRDEFAVVETRPAHIDTKRGTSGSPINVVANYFRLISMPQFCIHQYHVEFTPTVESSRMRRTLLVDHMHMFNKCLVFDGMSDLKSPTRLQQDINEVFQQRRTDGMIICVRFKWVQELALTHPELLRLFNTQMRRNLERLDFVQINRHFFDRRAVSSIPQHGLELWQGLVTAIGQHESGVMLVTDTLYKVLRRDTVYDLMSQIEHVPNYKVECVKRVAGCIVMTPYNNKTYRVDDIDWDQNPACTFDTKDGPKTYADYYRDQYEKRIRDMRQPLLVVRPTDKDLHAGRTQNIYLVPELCVLTGLTDEMRANVSMMRDLAQHTRVEPSKRVRNLLEFMDRINNNEAIRNDMDNWGLRFDDSLVTIDARVLPPEKVMQGSNAYRYSAVTADFSRETRDRPLHVAVALESWIVLCHRREEANVAEFVRTLMSVCPPMGIKIAQPRLVLLDDDRPSGFVQGLNQLARGGNIQLAMIVLPNNRKDRYDLIKKEACVDLGLHTQVGRGYCSLPPEVGSEIQ
;
A
#
# COMPACT_ATOMS: atom_id res chain seq x y z
N MET A 1 56.72 -50.05 -25.89
CA MET A 1 55.36 -49.48 -25.85
C MET A 1 55.54 -48.00 -26.14
N PHE A 2 55.15 -47.54 -27.33
CA PHE A 2 55.33 -46.13 -27.70
C PHE A 2 54.41 -45.26 -26.86
N GLN A 3 54.88 -44.08 -26.46
CA GLN A 3 54.05 -43.10 -25.76
C GLN A 3 53.46 -42.14 -26.78
N GLU A 4 52.16 -41.90 -26.68
CA GLU A 4 51.40 -41.03 -27.57
C GLU A 4 50.62 -40.03 -26.71
N LEU A 5 50.76 -38.74 -27.01
CA LEU A 5 50.01 -37.68 -26.38
C LEU A 5 48.79 -37.36 -27.26
N GLN A 6 47.60 -37.73 -26.78
CA GLN A 6 46.34 -37.35 -27.42
C GLN A 6 45.77 -36.10 -26.77
N ILE A 7 45.66 -35.01 -27.54
CA ILE A 7 44.93 -33.79 -27.19
C ILE A 7 43.56 -33.87 -27.86
N GLN A 8 42.49 -33.63 -27.10
CA GLN A 8 41.12 -33.55 -27.61
C GLN A 8 40.49 -32.24 -27.12
N LEU A 9 39.86 -31.52 -28.03
CA LEU A 9 39.09 -30.30 -27.79
C LEU A 9 37.62 -30.57 -28.11
N THR A 10 36.72 -30.15 -27.24
CA THR A 10 35.26 -30.35 -27.34
C THR A 10 34.50 -29.09 -26.94
N ASP A 11 33.27 -28.95 -27.42
CA ASP A 11 32.33 -27.91 -26.99
C ASP A 11 31.13 -28.58 -26.29
N ASP A 12 30.71 -28.05 -25.14
CA ASP A 12 29.54 -28.53 -24.41
C ASP A 12 28.22 -28.10 -25.10
N ALA A 13 28.27 -27.07 -25.97
CA ALA A 13 27.13 -26.58 -26.74
C ALA A 13 26.94 -27.29 -28.10
N ASP A 14 28.00 -27.84 -28.69
CA ASP A 14 27.94 -28.67 -29.91
C ASP A 14 28.61 -30.04 -29.69
N PRO A 15 27.84 -31.09 -29.37
CA PRO A 15 28.36 -32.44 -29.15
C PRO A 15 29.04 -33.10 -30.37
N PHE A 16 28.96 -32.49 -31.57
CA PHE A 16 29.70 -32.94 -32.75
C PHE A 16 31.04 -32.21 -32.92
N PHE A 17 31.25 -31.08 -32.23
CA PHE A 17 32.51 -30.35 -32.22
C PHE A 17 33.56 -31.13 -31.44
N VAL A 18 34.30 -31.98 -32.14
CA VAL A 18 35.40 -32.77 -31.57
C VAL A 18 36.62 -32.64 -32.47
N TYR A 19 37.65 -31.96 -31.97
CA TYR A 19 38.94 -31.81 -32.65
C TYR A 19 40.03 -32.56 -31.89
N THR A 20 40.92 -33.25 -32.60
CA THR A 20 41.95 -34.12 -32.03
C THR A 20 43.31 -33.90 -32.65
N LEU A 21 44.36 -34.08 -31.85
CA LEU A 21 45.75 -34.14 -32.28
C LEU A 21 46.45 -35.26 -31.48
N THR A 22 47.10 -36.19 -32.18
CA THR A 22 47.93 -37.22 -31.57
C THR A 22 49.40 -36.97 -31.91
N LEU A 23 50.21 -36.69 -30.89
CA LEU A 23 51.65 -36.51 -31.01
C LEU A 23 52.37 -37.77 -30.51
N THR A 24 53.07 -38.45 -31.42
CA THR A 24 54.06 -39.47 -31.08
C THR A 24 55.38 -38.79 -30.72
N GLU A 25 56.26 -39.49 -29.99
CA GLU A 25 57.60 -38.98 -29.64
C GLU A 25 58.44 -38.57 -30.88
N GLU A 26 58.30 -39.29 -32.00
CA GLU A 26 58.98 -38.99 -33.27
C GLU A 26 58.42 -37.70 -33.91
N HIS A 27 57.10 -37.58 -34.05
CA HIS A 27 56.45 -36.36 -34.53
C HIS A 27 56.71 -35.16 -33.62
N PHE A 28 56.93 -35.40 -32.31
CA PHE A 28 57.26 -34.33 -31.39
C PHE A 28 58.63 -33.70 -31.67
N GLN A 29 59.63 -34.42 -32.18
CA GLN A 29 60.94 -33.83 -32.47
C GLN A 29 60.89 -32.81 -33.62
N SER A 30 60.13 -33.11 -34.68
CA SER A 30 59.92 -32.17 -35.79
C SER A 30 59.01 -31.01 -35.40
N PHE A 31 57.95 -31.26 -34.60
CA PHE A 31 57.10 -30.22 -34.01
C PHE A 31 57.90 -29.28 -33.09
N LYS A 32 58.76 -29.83 -32.23
CA LYS A 32 59.67 -29.10 -31.33
C LYS A 32 60.57 -28.15 -32.11
N ALA A 33 61.19 -28.63 -33.18
CA ALA A 33 62.03 -27.82 -34.06
C ALA A 33 61.22 -26.74 -34.79
N GLN A 34 60.01 -27.05 -35.27
CA GLN A 34 59.14 -26.11 -35.98
C GLN A 34 58.62 -24.97 -35.09
N GLN A 35 58.28 -25.26 -33.84
CA GLN A 35 57.72 -24.31 -32.87
C GLN A 35 58.80 -23.65 -31.99
N GLY A 36 60.09 -24.01 -32.15
CA GLY A 36 61.20 -23.47 -31.34
C GLY A 36 61.16 -23.90 -29.86
N LEU A 37 60.49 -25.00 -29.53
CA LEU A 37 60.28 -25.44 -28.14
C LEU A 37 61.57 -26.00 -27.54
N LEU A 38 61.81 -25.71 -26.26
CA LEU A 38 62.98 -26.23 -25.53
C LEU A 38 62.68 -27.52 -24.75
N VAL A 39 61.43 -27.72 -24.33
CA VAL A 39 60.96 -28.85 -23.50
C VAL A 39 61.06 -30.21 -24.21
N ASP A 40 61.16 -31.29 -23.44
CA ASP A 40 61.09 -32.66 -23.95
C ASP A 40 59.64 -33.17 -24.06
N PHE A 41 59.45 -34.34 -24.67
CA PHE A 41 58.12 -34.91 -24.90
C PHE A 41 57.38 -35.23 -23.58
N LEU A 42 58.12 -35.63 -22.54
CA LEU A 42 57.56 -35.99 -21.24
C LEU A 42 57.11 -34.76 -20.43
N SER A 43 57.82 -33.63 -20.51
CA SER A 43 57.44 -32.39 -19.78
C SER A 43 56.42 -31.53 -20.55
N PHE A 44 56.27 -31.73 -21.86
CA PHE A 44 55.39 -30.92 -22.70
C PHE A 44 53.91 -30.89 -22.25
N PRO A 45 53.25 -32.00 -21.85
CA PRO A 45 51.85 -31.99 -21.42
C PRO A 45 51.60 -31.06 -20.23
N GLN A 46 52.46 -31.10 -19.21
CA GLN A 46 52.34 -30.21 -18.05
C GLN A 46 52.58 -28.76 -18.47
N LYS A 47 53.57 -28.49 -19.32
CA LYS A 47 53.87 -27.12 -19.79
C LYS A 47 52.78 -26.55 -20.69
N PHE A 48 52.00 -27.39 -21.37
CA PHE A 48 50.78 -26.99 -22.08
C PHE A 48 49.65 -26.64 -21.10
N VAL A 49 49.43 -27.44 -20.04
CA VAL A 49 48.46 -27.13 -18.97
C VAL A 49 48.82 -25.83 -18.25
N ASP A 50 50.10 -25.62 -17.92
CA ASP A 50 50.59 -24.38 -17.28
C ASP A 50 50.24 -23.12 -18.11
N LEU A 51 50.30 -23.21 -19.44
CA LEU A 51 49.93 -22.12 -20.35
C LEU A 51 48.41 -21.88 -20.40
N LEU A 52 47.60 -22.95 -20.41
CA LEU A 52 46.14 -22.84 -20.36
C LEU A 52 45.66 -22.26 -19.03
N GLU A 53 46.31 -22.60 -17.92
CA GLU A 53 46.06 -21.97 -16.61
C GLU A 53 46.37 -20.47 -16.61
N LEU A 54 47.40 -20.01 -17.33
CA LEU A 54 47.71 -18.58 -17.44
C LEU A 54 46.62 -17.83 -18.21
N CYS A 55 46.08 -18.41 -19.28
CA CYS A 55 44.91 -17.86 -19.98
C CYS A 55 43.67 -17.81 -19.06
N SER A 56 43.37 -18.91 -18.36
CA SER A 56 42.21 -18.99 -17.45
C SER A 56 42.28 -17.99 -16.29
N LYS A 57 43.48 -17.64 -15.80
CA LYS A 57 43.70 -16.62 -14.75
C LYS A 57 43.65 -15.18 -15.28
N ASP A 58 43.66 -14.98 -16.59
CA ASP A 58 43.60 -13.68 -17.26
C ASP A 58 42.23 -13.38 -17.89
N ASP A 59 41.43 -14.40 -18.18
CA ASP A 59 40.08 -14.34 -18.77
C ASP A 59 39.16 -13.26 -18.15
N GLN A 60 39.20 -13.12 -16.82
CA GLN A 60 38.35 -12.20 -16.05
C GLN A 60 38.87 -10.74 -16.00
N LYS A 61 39.75 -10.33 -16.91
CA LYS A 61 40.36 -8.99 -16.95
C LYS A 61 39.93 -8.24 -18.21
N GLU A 62 39.68 -6.93 -18.09
CA GLU A 62 39.29 -6.07 -19.25
C GLU A 62 40.30 -6.08 -20.42
N ARG A 63 41.55 -6.50 -20.17
CA ARG A 63 42.60 -6.71 -21.16
C ARG A 63 43.40 -7.96 -20.76
N PRO A 64 43.00 -9.17 -21.18
CA PRO A 64 43.75 -10.39 -20.89
C PRO A 64 45.12 -10.31 -21.60
N ARG A 65 46.21 -10.61 -20.87
CA ARG A 65 47.56 -10.64 -21.45
C ARG A 65 47.81 -11.95 -22.18
N PHE A 66 47.22 -13.06 -21.73
CA PHE A 66 47.29 -14.36 -22.38
C PHE A 66 45.91 -14.80 -22.86
N VAL A 67 45.79 -15.19 -24.13
CA VAL A 67 44.52 -15.58 -24.78
C VAL A 67 44.72 -16.86 -25.59
N VAL A 68 43.74 -17.76 -25.55
CA VAL A 68 43.66 -18.91 -26.44
C VAL A 68 42.79 -18.54 -27.65
N SER A 69 43.31 -18.74 -28.86
CA SER A 69 42.63 -18.41 -30.12
C SER A 69 42.52 -19.66 -30.99
N LEU A 70 41.29 -20.09 -31.28
CA LEU A 70 41.03 -21.18 -32.24
C LEU A 70 40.57 -20.61 -33.58
N VAL A 71 41.33 -20.89 -34.65
CA VAL A 71 41.01 -20.51 -36.02
C VAL A 71 40.63 -21.76 -36.81
N VAL A 72 39.32 -22.03 -36.90
CA VAL A 72 38.76 -23.08 -37.76
C VAL A 72 38.66 -22.54 -39.19
N HIS A 73 39.35 -23.20 -40.12
CA HIS A 73 39.29 -22.88 -41.55
C HIS A 73 38.23 -23.79 -42.20
N GLY A 74 37.45 -23.26 -43.15
CA GLY A 74 36.50 -24.03 -43.96
C GLY A 74 35.17 -24.41 -43.29
N ARG A 75 34.20 -24.82 -44.12
CA ARG A 75 32.92 -25.46 -43.70
C ARG A 75 32.85 -26.94 -44.07
N THR A 76 33.94 -27.47 -44.62
CA THR A 76 34.11 -28.85 -45.05
C THR A 76 35.16 -29.48 -44.14
N GLY A 77 34.79 -30.51 -43.36
CA GLY A 77 35.57 -31.05 -42.24
C GLY A 77 36.88 -31.79 -42.57
N SER A 78 37.59 -31.37 -43.62
CA SER A 78 38.93 -31.83 -43.98
C SER A 78 40.02 -30.78 -43.68
N ASP A 79 39.64 -29.53 -43.39
CA ASP A 79 40.58 -28.44 -43.09
C ASP A 79 41.02 -28.48 -41.62
N PRO A 80 42.32 -28.30 -41.30
CA PRO A 80 42.81 -28.31 -39.93
C PRO A 80 42.44 -27.02 -39.18
N ALA A 81 41.98 -27.17 -37.94
CA ALA A 81 41.82 -26.05 -37.03
C ALA A 81 43.16 -25.71 -36.37
N ILE A 82 43.45 -24.43 -36.18
CA ILE A 82 44.69 -23.95 -35.56
C ILE A 82 44.36 -23.37 -34.19
N LEU A 83 44.90 -23.98 -33.13
CA LEU A 83 44.76 -23.54 -31.75
C LEU A 83 46.07 -22.84 -31.33
N ASP A 84 46.05 -21.52 -31.29
CA ASP A 84 47.17 -20.67 -30.91
C ASP A 84 47.03 -20.18 -29.45
N ILE A 85 48.09 -20.29 -28.66
CA ILE A 85 48.22 -19.60 -27.37
C ILE A 85 49.01 -18.32 -27.61
N VAL A 86 48.39 -17.16 -27.32
CA VAL A 86 48.87 -15.84 -27.73
C VAL A 86 49.05 -14.92 -26.52
N GLU A 87 50.21 -14.26 -26.42
CA GLU A 87 50.44 -13.17 -25.47
C GLU A 87 50.32 -11.80 -26.16
N ALA A 88 49.53 -10.90 -25.59
CA ALA A 88 49.41 -9.51 -26.01
C ALA A 88 50.48 -8.64 -25.34
N ASN A 89 51.52 -8.28 -26.08
CA ASN A 89 52.52 -7.29 -25.68
C ASN A 89 52.17 -5.92 -26.31
N PRO A 90 52.40 -4.76 -25.65
CA PRO A 90 52.02 -3.43 -26.17
C PRO A 90 52.52 -3.05 -27.58
N PHE A 91 53.50 -3.78 -28.13
CA PHE A 91 53.96 -3.58 -29.52
C PHE A 91 53.42 -4.63 -30.52
N LYS A 92 53.13 -5.86 -30.09
CA LYS A 92 52.66 -6.96 -30.96
C LYS A 92 52.08 -8.14 -30.17
N HIS A 93 51.27 -8.95 -30.84
CA HIS A 93 50.94 -10.29 -30.37
C HIS A 93 52.13 -11.25 -30.57
N LEU A 94 52.34 -12.16 -29.61
CA LEU A 94 53.35 -13.22 -29.64
C LEU A 94 52.67 -14.57 -29.48
N VAL A 95 52.78 -15.46 -30.48
CA VAL A 95 52.31 -16.84 -30.36
C VAL A 95 53.36 -17.64 -29.58
N HIS A 96 52.95 -18.26 -28.47
CA HIS A 96 53.79 -19.13 -27.64
C HIS A 96 53.74 -20.59 -28.06
N LEU A 97 52.60 -21.02 -28.61
CA LEU A 97 52.38 -22.38 -29.10
C LEU A 97 51.28 -22.37 -30.17
N SER A 98 51.51 -23.04 -31.30
CA SER A 98 50.50 -23.25 -32.34
C SER A 98 50.26 -24.75 -32.56
N LEU A 99 49.04 -25.22 -32.28
CA LEU A 99 48.64 -26.62 -32.42
C LEU A 99 47.68 -26.79 -33.61
N LYS A 100 48.03 -27.63 -34.57
CA LYS A 100 47.16 -27.99 -35.69
C LYS A 100 46.33 -29.21 -35.33
N LEU A 101 45.05 -29.00 -35.04
CA LEU A 101 44.09 -30.04 -34.71
C LEU A 101 43.37 -30.52 -35.98
N SER A 102 43.14 -31.82 -36.11
CA SER A 102 42.24 -32.38 -37.13
C SER A 102 40.84 -32.57 -36.57
N HIS A 103 39.81 -32.46 -37.41
CA HIS A 103 38.46 -32.88 -37.03
C HIS A 103 38.48 -34.38 -36.71
N ALA A 104 37.88 -34.79 -35.59
CA ALA A 104 37.91 -36.19 -35.18
C ALA A 104 37.13 -37.08 -36.18
N PRO A 105 37.60 -38.31 -36.47
CA PRO A 105 36.86 -39.24 -37.30
C PRO A 105 35.64 -39.78 -36.53
N ASP A 106 34.54 -40.10 -37.22
CA ASP A 106 33.25 -40.46 -36.61
C ASP A 106 33.33 -41.55 -35.54
N ALA A 107 34.31 -42.47 -35.62
CA ALA A 107 34.51 -43.50 -34.61
C ALA A 107 34.86 -42.92 -33.23
N VAL A 108 35.62 -41.82 -33.19
CA VAL A 108 35.96 -41.09 -31.97
C VAL A 108 34.76 -40.25 -31.51
N ILE A 109 34.06 -39.57 -32.43
CA ILE A 109 32.85 -38.80 -32.11
C ILE A 109 31.77 -39.69 -31.51
N ARG A 110 31.45 -40.84 -32.13
CA ARG A 110 30.51 -41.83 -31.59
C ARG A 110 30.94 -42.35 -30.21
N LYS A 111 32.24 -42.55 -29.96
CA LYS A 111 32.77 -42.98 -28.66
C LYS A 111 32.59 -41.88 -27.60
N HIS A 112 32.85 -40.62 -27.95
CA HIS A 112 32.62 -39.46 -27.08
C HIS A 112 31.13 -39.31 -26.72
N LEU A 113 30.26 -39.22 -27.73
CA LEU A 113 28.80 -39.15 -27.57
C LEU A 113 28.24 -40.29 -26.71
N THR A 114 28.65 -41.53 -26.97
CA THR A 114 28.21 -42.71 -26.18
C THR A 114 28.65 -42.62 -24.71
N THR A 115 29.78 -41.96 -24.43
CA THR A 115 30.27 -41.76 -23.06
C THR A 115 29.51 -40.65 -22.36
N ALA A 116 29.33 -39.50 -23.00
CA ALA A 116 28.52 -38.38 -22.49
C ALA A 116 27.07 -38.80 -22.21
N MET A 117 26.42 -39.50 -23.15
CA MET A 117 25.07 -40.04 -22.98
C MET A 117 24.94 -41.07 -21.84
N ARG A 118 26.03 -41.74 -21.44
CA ARG A 118 26.00 -42.64 -20.27
C ARG A 118 26.05 -41.83 -18.99
N LEU A 119 27.01 -40.91 -18.87
CA LEU A 119 27.17 -40.03 -17.71
C LEU A 119 25.89 -39.25 -17.41
N LEU A 120 25.29 -38.62 -18.42
CA LEU A 120 24.03 -37.88 -18.30
C LEU A 120 22.85 -38.77 -17.84
N LYS A 121 22.81 -40.05 -18.23
CA LYS A 121 21.76 -40.97 -17.79
C LYS A 121 21.95 -41.43 -16.35
N ASP A 122 23.19 -41.70 -15.95
CA ASP A 122 23.51 -42.10 -14.58
C ASP A 122 23.31 -40.94 -13.60
N GLU A 123 23.64 -39.71 -14.01
CA GLU A 123 23.36 -38.48 -13.24
C GLU A 123 21.86 -38.17 -13.14
N ASN A 124 21.11 -38.21 -14.25
CA ASN A 124 19.67 -37.97 -14.20
C ASN A 124 18.94 -39.00 -13.31
N ARG A 125 19.35 -40.28 -13.39
CA ARG A 125 18.84 -41.34 -12.49
C ARG A 125 19.16 -41.07 -11.00
N ARG A 126 20.32 -40.47 -10.71
CA ARG A 126 20.69 -40.06 -9.35
C ARG A 126 19.83 -38.89 -8.86
N LEU A 127 19.53 -37.92 -9.73
CA LEU A 127 18.66 -36.78 -9.43
C LEU A 127 17.20 -37.21 -9.20
N GLU A 128 16.66 -38.14 -10.01
CA GLU A 128 15.31 -38.71 -9.81
C GLU A 128 15.15 -39.37 -8.43
N VAL A 129 16.16 -40.12 -7.96
CA VAL A 129 16.14 -40.77 -6.64
C VAL A 129 16.22 -39.74 -5.51
N ALA A 130 17.09 -38.73 -5.66
CA ALA A 130 17.21 -37.65 -4.68
C ALA A 130 15.91 -36.82 -4.56
N LEU A 131 15.25 -36.53 -5.69
CA LEU A 131 13.98 -35.81 -5.72
C LEU A 131 12.89 -36.56 -4.93
N ARG A 132 12.67 -37.85 -5.21
CA ARG A 132 11.66 -38.67 -4.50
C ARG A 132 11.91 -38.78 -3.00
N SER A 133 13.18 -38.84 -2.58
CA SER A 133 13.53 -38.81 -1.16
C SER A 133 13.21 -37.46 -0.50
N SER A 134 13.38 -36.36 -1.23
CA SER A 134 13.03 -35.01 -0.76
C SER A 134 11.51 -34.83 -0.67
N GLU A 135 10.75 -35.32 -1.67
CA GLU A 135 9.29 -35.29 -1.68
C GLU A 135 8.68 -36.05 -0.50
N THR A 136 9.21 -37.23 -0.14
CA THR A 136 8.73 -38.00 1.02
C THR A 136 9.03 -37.28 2.34
N ASP A 137 10.23 -36.70 2.50
CA ASP A 137 10.59 -35.87 3.66
C ASP A 137 9.64 -34.66 3.85
N PHE A 138 9.28 -33.99 2.76
CA PHE A 138 8.33 -32.87 2.81
C PHE A 138 6.91 -33.30 3.18
N HIS A 139 6.43 -34.45 2.70
CA HIS A 139 5.11 -34.98 3.09
C HIS A 139 5.05 -35.32 4.59
N VAL A 140 6.10 -35.94 5.15
CA VAL A 140 6.16 -36.26 6.59
C VAL A 140 6.14 -34.98 7.44
N ARG A 141 6.93 -33.97 7.07
CA ARG A 141 6.93 -32.67 7.79
C ARG A 141 5.60 -31.94 7.67
N LEU A 142 4.94 -31.99 6.50
CA LEU A 142 3.63 -31.38 6.30
C LEU A 142 2.57 -31.98 7.22
N HIS A 143 2.55 -33.32 7.39
CA HIS A 143 1.65 -34.01 8.31
C HIS A 143 1.88 -33.57 9.76
N GLN A 144 3.15 -33.55 10.21
CA GLN A 144 3.53 -33.11 11.56
C GLN A 144 3.08 -31.66 11.85
N TYR A 145 3.24 -30.75 10.88
CA TYR A 145 2.74 -29.37 11.04
C TYR A 145 1.22 -29.28 11.05
N GLN A 146 0.51 -30.13 10.32
CA GLN A 146 -0.96 -30.20 10.37
C GLN A 146 -1.46 -30.72 11.72
N GLU A 147 -0.84 -31.77 12.28
CA GLU A 147 -1.19 -32.30 13.60
C GLU A 147 -1.03 -31.23 14.69
N VAL A 148 0.15 -30.60 14.78
CA VAL A 148 0.43 -29.52 15.76
C VAL A 148 -0.50 -28.30 15.56
N ALA A 149 -0.91 -28.00 14.32
CA ALA A 149 -1.89 -26.95 14.07
C ALA A 149 -3.27 -27.32 14.63
N THR A 150 -3.75 -28.57 14.43
CA THR A 150 -5.05 -29.01 14.98
C THR A 150 -5.05 -29.10 16.51
N GLU A 151 -3.92 -29.46 17.13
CA GLU A 151 -3.76 -29.48 18.58
C GLU A 151 -3.89 -28.07 19.17
N ARG A 152 -3.13 -27.10 18.63
CA ARG A 152 -3.22 -25.69 19.05
C ARG A 152 -4.58 -25.06 18.78
N SER A 153 -5.30 -25.48 17.74
CA SER A 153 -6.68 -25.04 17.51
C SER A 153 -7.62 -25.50 18.63
N ARG A 154 -7.49 -26.75 19.10
CA ARG A 154 -8.26 -27.27 20.25
C ARG A 154 -7.91 -26.57 21.56
N GLU A 155 -6.62 -26.29 21.79
CA GLU A 155 -6.19 -25.48 22.95
C GLU A 155 -6.84 -24.09 22.93
N MET A 156 -6.86 -23.43 21.76
CA MET A 156 -7.49 -22.12 21.57
C MET A 156 -9.01 -22.18 21.83
N GLU A 157 -9.71 -23.16 21.27
CA GLU A 157 -11.15 -23.36 21.49
C GLU A 157 -11.48 -23.58 22.98
N HIS A 158 -10.68 -24.39 23.67
CA HIS A 158 -10.82 -24.63 25.11
C HIS A 158 -10.58 -23.35 25.94
N ILE A 159 -9.56 -22.57 25.61
CA ILE A 159 -9.27 -21.28 26.26
C ILE A 159 -10.40 -20.26 26.00
N CYS A 160 -10.92 -20.20 24.77
CA CYS A 160 -12.08 -19.37 24.45
C CYS A 160 -13.33 -19.78 25.23
N SER A 161 -13.57 -21.09 25.42
CA SER A 161 -14.67 -21.59 26.23
C SER A 161 -14.55 -21.19 27.71
N LEU A 162 -13.34 -21.29 28.29
CA LEU A 162 -13.06 -20.85 29.65
C LEU A 162 -13.32 -19.35 29.84
N TYR A 163 -12.82 -18.50 28.95
CA TYR A 163 -13.05 -17.05 29.03
C TYR A 163 -14.51 -16.68 28.79
N ALA A 164 -15.24 -17.38 27.90
CA ALA A 164 -16.67 -17.19 27.72
C ALA A 164 -17.46 -17.53 29.01
N SER A 165 -17.10 -18.61 29.71
CA SER A 165 -17.70 -18.97 30.99
C SER A 165 -17.38 -17.97 32.10
N GLN A 166 -16.17 -17.40 32.13
CA GLN A 166 -15.82 -16.33 33.08
C GLN A 166 -16.59 -15.04 32.79
N LEU A 167 -16.70 -14.63 31.52
CA LEU A 167 -17.47 -13.46 31.11
C LEU A 167 -18.95 -13.60 31.48
N ALA A 168 -19.56 -14.76 31.24
CA ALA A 168 -20.95 -15.01 31.64
C ALA A 168 -21.13 -14.91 33.16
N SER A 169 -20.22 -15.47 33.96
CA SER A 169 -20.27 -15.38 35.43
C SER A 169 -20.08 -13.94 35.94
N LEU A 170 -19.22 -13.14 35.30
CA LEU A 170 -19.00 -11.73 35.64
C LEU A 170 -20.19 -10.85 35.23
N GLN A 171 -20.81 -11.13 34.07
CA GLN A 171 -22.05 -10.48 33.65
C GLN A 171 -23.18 -10.79 34.63
N GLU A 172 -23.35 -12.04 35.06
CA GLU A 172 -24.40 -12.40 36.03
C GLU A 172 -24.15 -11.75 37.41
N GLN A 173 -22.90 -11.68 37.87
CA GLN A 173 -22.53 -10.94 39.08
C GLN A 173 -22.89 -9.45 38.97
N HIS A 174 -22.49 -8.81 37.86
CA HIS A 174 -22.77 -7.41 37.63
C HIS A 174 -24.28 -7.11 37.50
N GLU A 175 -25.06 -7.98 36.83
CA GLU A 175 -26.52 -7.82 36.76
C GLU A 175 -27.19 -7.95 38.14
N ARG A 176 -26.71 -8.85 39.00
CA ARG A 176 -27.18 -8.97 40.39
C ARG A 176 -26.86 -7.73 41.21
N GLU A 177 -25.64 -7.20 41.14
CA GLU A 177 -25.23 -5.96 41.81
C GLU A 177 -26.07 -4.77 41.34
N LEU A 178 -26.22 -4.61 40.02
CA LEU A 178 -27.02 -3.57 39.39
C LEU A 178 -28.51 -3.69 39.76
N MET A 179 -29.02 -4.90 40.02
CA MET A 179 -30.38 -5.11 40.51
C MET A 179 -30.54 -4.70 41.98
N ILE A 180 -29.57 -5.03 42.83
CA ILE A 180 -29.52 -4.62 44.25
C ILE A 180 -29.46 -3.09 44.36
N GLU A 181 -28.58 -2.44 43.59
CA GLU A 181 -28.43 -0.98 43.56
C GLU A 181 -29.71 -0.29 43.07
N LYS A 182 -30.34 -0.81 42.02
CA LYS A 182 -31.66 -0.33 41.55
C LYS A 182 -32.75 -0.48 42.61
N GLU A 183 -32.73 -1.52 43.45
CA GLU A 183 -33.71 -1.66 44.51
C GLU A 183 -33.44 -0.72 45.70
N LEU A 184 -32.17 -0.52 46.08
CA LEU A 184 -31.76 0.47 47.08
C LEU A 184 -32.18 1.88 46.66
N HIS A 185 -31.79 2.32 45.46
CA HIS A 185 -32.13 3.64 44.93
C HIS A 185 -33.66 3.86 44.87
N LYS A 186 -34.43 2.82 44.52
CA LYS A 186 -35.90 2.85 44.51
C LYS A 186 -36.52 2.97 45.90
N ARG A 187 -35.84 2.53 46.97
CA ARG A 187 -36.26 2.70 48.37
C ARG A 187 -35.88 4.08 48.95
N GLU A 188 -34.82 4.71 48.44
CA GLU A 188 -34.34 6.01 48.91
C GLU A 188 -35.08 7.19 48.27
N LEU A 189 -35.40 7.09 46.97
CA LEU A 189 -36.14 8.11 46.19
C LEU A 189 -37.41 8.68 46.87
N PRO A 190 -38.27 7.87 47.54
CA PRO A 190 -39.40 8.40 48.31
C PRO A 190 -38.98 9.17 49.56
N ALA A 191 -37.94 8.71 50.27
CA ALA A 191 -37.45 9.32 51.50
C ALA A 191 -36.80 10.69 51.24
N GLU A 192 -36.03 10.82 50.16
CA GLU A 192 -35.51 12.13 49.71
C GLU A 192 -36.63 13.08 49.29
N ARG A 193 -37.64 12.58 48.56
CA ARG A 193 -38.79 13.40 48.12
C ARG A 193 -39.58 13.98 49.28
N GLU A 194 -39.76 13.26 50.39
CA GLU A 194 -40.38 13.83 51.59
C GLU A 194 -39.45 14.80 52.33
N ARG A 195 -38.14 14.54 52.42
CA ARG A 195 -37.17 15.53 52.98
C ARG A 195 -37.22 16.84 52.20
N HIS A 196 -37.12 16.79 50.87
CA HIS A 196 -37.15 17.96 49.99
C HIS A 196 -38.51 18.70 50.03
N LYS A 197 -39.64 17.99 50.22
CA LYS A 197 -40.94 18.63 50.51
C LYS A 197 -40.94 19.38 51.84
N HIS A 198 -40.38 18.79 52.90
CA HIS A 198 -40.29 19.43 54.22
C HIS A 198 -39.41 20.69 54.18
N GLU A 199 -38.31 20.63 53.43
CA GLU A 199 -37.38 21.75 53.21
C GLU A 199 -38.04 22.90 52.42
N LEU A 200 -38.67 22.59 51.28
CA LEU A 200 -39.48 23.56 50.51
C LEU A 200 -40.66 24.15 51.32
N ALA A 201 -41.19 23.42 52.31
CA ALA A 201 -42.22 23.93 53.21
C ALA A 201 -41.65 24.85 54.29
N ALA A 202 -40.40 24.63 54.74
CA ALA A 202 -39.68 25.53 55.63
C ALA A 202 -39.30 26.84 54.92
N GLU A 203 -38.75 26.76 53.70
CA GLU A 203 -38.48 27.94 52.86
C GLU A 203 -39.75 28.79 52.63
N LYS A 204 -40.87 28.16 52.27
CA LYS A 204 -42.13 28.87 52.04
C LYS A 204 -42.71 29.52 53.31
N LYS A 205 -42.39 29.00 54.51
CA LYS A 205 -42.66 29.71 55.77
C LYS A 205 -41.73 30.90 55.97
N SER A 206 -40.44 30.74 55.68
CA SER A 206 -39.43 31.82 55.77
C SER A 206 -39.79 32.99 54.83
N ALA A 207 -40.01 32.71 53.55
CA ALA A 207 -40.38 33.71 52.54
C ALA A 207 -41.68 34.46 52.90
N ARG A 208 -42.69 33.77 53.45
CA ARG A 208 -43.93 34.43 53.92
C ARG A 208 -43.68 35.41 55.07
N LYS A 209 -42.74 35.12 55.96
CA LYS A 209 -42.37 36.03 57.06
C LYS A 209 -41.71 37.30 56.48
N SER A 210 -40.69 37.12 55.66
CA SER A 210 -39.97 38.22 54.98
C SER A 210 -40.84 39.09 54.04
N GLN A 211 -42.04 38.62 53.68
CA GLN A 211 -42.99 39.35 52.86
C GLN A 211 -44.09 40.08 53.67
N MET A 212 -44.27 39.74 54.96
CA MET A 212 -45.13 40.52 55.87
C MET A 212 -44.40 41.77 56.38
N ASP A 213 -43.10 41.65 56.70
CA ASP A 213 -42.28 42.74 57.26
C ASP A 213 -42.03 43.93 56.30
N LYS A 214 -42.48 43.85 55.04
CA LYS A 214 -42.29 44.88 54.00
C LYS A 214 -43.53 45.70 53.65
N ASN A 215 -44.70 45.40 54.24
CA ASN A 215 -45.97 45.92 53.72
C ASN A 215 -46.86 46.62 54.78
N SER A 216 -46.25 47.20 55.82
CA SER A 216 -46.91 48.02 56.85
C SER A 216 -46.42 49.47 56.82
N GLY A 217 -46.81 50.21 55.77
CA GLY A 217 -46.44 51.61 55.56
C GLY A 217 -47.57 52.42 54.89
N ASP A 218 -48.27 53.19 55.70
CA ASP A 218 -49.30 54.20 55.38
C ASP A 218 -50.65 53.79 54.73
N LYS A 219 -51.60 54.74 54.72
CA LYS A 219 -53.06 54.46 54.75
C LYS A 219 -53.95 55.28 53.80
N ALA A 220 -54.88 54.57 53.14
CA ALA A 220 -56.29 54.99 52.87
C ALA A 220 -56.56 56.23 51.98
N PRO A 221 -57.82 56.52 51.58
CA PRO A 221 -59.08 55.76 51.70
C PRO A 221 -59.73 55.37 50.34
N ALA A 222 -60.82 54.58 50.40
CA ALA A 222 -61.72 54.27 49.27
C ALA A 222 -62.87 55.30 49.16
N PRO A 223 -63.87 55.11 48.26
CA PRO A 223 -65.12 54.49 48.77
C PRO A 223 -66.00 53.69 47.75
N VAL A 224 -66.94 52.88 48.29
CA VAL A 224 -68.17 52.21 47.73
C VAL A 224 -68.14 51.58 46.30
N GLY A 225 -68.65 50.37 46.03
CA GLY A 225 -69.24 49.31 46.89
C GLY A 225 -70.52 48.64 46.30
N ARG A 226 -70.73 47.35 46.63
CA ARG A 226 -71.83 46.41 46.21
C ARG A 226 -71.78 45.88 44.75
N ALA A 227 -72.33 44.70 44.41
CA ALA A 227 -72.59 43.45 45.16
C ALA A 227 -73.05 42.31 44.20
N ARG A 228 -72.84 41.03 44.59
CA ARG A 228 -73.30 39.77 43.95
C ARG A 228 -72.65 39.44 42.57
N GLY A 229 -72.46 38.17 42.18
CA GLY A 229 -72.55 36.93 42.95
C GLY A 229 -72.42 35.63 42.12
N ARG A 230 -72.05 34.52 42.79
CA ARG A 230 -72.22 33.09 42.40
C ARG A 230 -71.84 32.59 40.98
N SER A 231 -70.60 32.08 40.88
CA SER A 231 -70.26 30.65 40.67
C SER A 231 -70.68 29.86 39.41
N ARG A 232 -69.73 28.98 39.00
CA ARG A 232 -69.81 27.79 38.11
C ARG A 232 -69.86 28.05 36.59
N GLY A 233 -68.86 27.49 35.91
CA GLY A 233 -68.87 27.17 34.47
C GLY A 233 -68.21 25.81 34.23
N ARG A 234 -68.99 24.83 33.75
CA ARG A 234 -68.52 23.51 33.27
C ARG A 234 -69.25 23.22 31.96
N ALA A 235 -68.53 23.18 30.85
CA ALA A 235 -69.02 22.66 29.58
C ALA A 235 -67.85 22.14 28.72
N ARG A 236 -68.17 21.46 27.63
CA ARG A 236 -67.25 20.73 26.75
C ARG A 236 -67.79 20.80 25.32
N THR A 237 -66.90 20.72 24.33
CA THR A 237 -67.18 20.32 22.94
C THR A 237 -67.82 21.38 22.01
N VAL A 238 -67.68 21.10 20.70
CA VAL A 238 -68.33 21.69 19.50
C VAL A 238 -67.48 22.76 18.77
N VAL A 239 -67.62 22.76 17.44
CA VAL A 239 -66.76 23.38 16.42
C VAL A 239 -67.64 24.14 15.42
N VAL A 240 -67.03 24.98 14.58
CA VAL A 240 -67.56 25.62 13.34
C VAL A 240 -68.54 26.79 13.54
N LEU A 241 -68.11 28.01 13.20
CA LEU A 241 -68.57 28.77 12.01
C LEU A 241 -67.82 30.13 11.89
N ALA A 242 -68.00 30.84 10.77
CA ALA A 242 -67.22 32.02 10.37
C ALA A 242 -68.08 33.08 9.63
N GLY A 243 -67.54 34.30 9.39
CA GLY A 243 -68.05 35.18 8.31
C GLY A 243 -67.84 36.70 8.44
N ALA A 244 -67.71 37.36 7.27
CA ALA A 244 -67.86 38.81 6.94
C ALA A 244 -66.85 39.83 7.54
N GLN A 245 -66.48 40.98 6.91
CA GLN A 245 -66.60 41.63 5.57
C GLN A 245 -65.60 42.84 5.55
N ALA A 246 -65.27 43.65 4.52
CA ALA A 246 -65.56 43.90 3.08
C ALA A 246 -64.26 44.53 2.45
N ALA A 247 -63.92 44.56 1.14
CA ALA A 247 -64.51 45.09 -0.12
C ALA A 247 -64.51 46.65 -0.26
N PRO A 248 -64.37 47.27 -1.47
CA PRO A 248 -64.09 46.77 -2.85
C PRO A 248 -62.78 47.39 -3.48
N THR A 249 -62.30 47.17 -4.73
CA THR A 249 -62.90 47.38 -6.09
C THR A 249 -62.02 46.73 -7.23
N VAL A 250 -62.48 46.70 -8.51
CA VAL A 250 -61.91 46.01 -9.72
C VAL A 250 -62.25 46.82 -11.03
N PRO A 251 -61.80 46.55 -12.30
CA PRO A 251 -61.26 45.33 -12.99
C PRO A 251 -59.91 45.62 -13.80
N GLN A 252 -59.46 45.10 -14.98
CA GLN A 252 -59.98 44.20 -16.06
C GLN A 252 -58.88 43.43 -16.91
N PHE A 253 -58.82 43.55 -18.26
CA PHE A 253 -58.16 42.68 -19.29
C PHE A 253 -57.97 43.45 -20.65
N PRO A 254 -57.36 42.96 -21.78
CA PRO A 254 -56.48 41.79 -22.09
C PRO A 254 -55.21 42.12 -22.99
N ALA A 255 -54.61 41.08 -23.63
CA ALA A 255 -53.29 40.97 -24.32
C ALA A 255 -53.12 41.47 -25.80
N ALA A 256 -51.87 41.52 -26.31
CA ALA A 256 -51.48 41.52 -27.76
C ALA A 256 -49.95 41.21 -28.02
N MET A 257 -49.49 41.23 -29.30
CA MET A 257 -48.19 40.71 -29.83
C MET A 257 -47.04 41.75 -30.11
N ALA A 258 -45.89 41.25 -30.60
CA ALA A 258 -44.62 41.93 -31.02
C ALA A 258 -44.74 42.71 -32.39
N PRO A 259 -43.70 43.28 -33.09
CA PRO A 259 -42.35 42.70 -33.40
C PRO A 259 -41.12 43.63 -33.72
N LEU A 260 -39.97 43.01 -34.04
CA LEU A 260 -38.93 43.30 -35.09
C LEU A 260 -37.99 44.56 -35.14
N ALA A 261 -36.69 44.26 -35.40
CA ALA A 261 -35.77 44.82 -36.45
C ALA A 261 -34.65 45.89 -36.17
N ALA A 262 -33.39 45.38 -36.18
CA ALA A 262 -32.25 45.75 -37.07
C ALA A 262 -31.30 46.99 -36.84
N LEU A 263 -30.14 46.94 -37.53
CA LEU A 263 -29.03 47.93 -37.71
C LEU A 263 -27.97 48.04 -36.57
N ARG A 264 -26.65 48.25 -36.80
CA ARG A 264 -25.72 48.12 -37.97
C ARG A 264 -24.24 48.20 -37.47
N GLU A 265 -23.25 47.66 -38.21
CA GLU A 265 -21.79 47.77 -37.91
C GLU A 265 -21.17 49.17 -38.19
N PRO A 266 -19.88 49.43 -37.82
CA PRO A 266 -18.73 49.04 -38.69
C PRO A 266 -17.49 48.44 -37.98
N GLY A 267 -16.63 47.73 -38.74
CA GLY A 267 -15.37 47.09 -38.29
C GLY A 267 -14.06 47.88 -38.59
N VAL A 268 -12.96 47.17 -38.98
CA VAL A 268 -11.52 47.57 -39.13
C VAL A 268 -10.65 47.02 -37.96
N LEU A 269 -9.51 46.30 -38.12
CA LEU A 269 -8.74 45.77 -39.28
C LEU A 269 -7.97 44.47 -38.89
N ARG A 270 -7.35 43.78 -39.87
CA ARG A 270 -6.41 42.63 -39.69
C ARG A 270 -4.93 43.07 -39.82
N PRO A 271 -3.96 42.23 -39.40
CA PRO A 271 -3.19 41.45 -40.39
C PRO A 271 -3.19 39.91 -40.16
N ALA A 272 -2.61 39.15 -41.11
CA ALA A 272 -2.26 37.72 -40.99
C ALA A 272 -0.83 37.56 -40.42
N MET A 273 -0.19 36.40 -40.22
CA MET A 273 -0.29 35.00 -40.70
C MET A 273 0.31 34.10 -39.59
N VAL A 274 0.15 32.78 -39.46
CA VAL A 274 0.54 31.63 -40.33
C VAL A 274 -0.24 30.38 -39.87
N SER A 275 -0.52 29.43 -40.76
CA SER A 275 -1.26 28.20 -40.47
C SER A 275 -0.40 27.05 -39.92
N LEU A 276 -0.88 26.33 -38.91
CA LEU A 276 -0.45 24.98 -38.53
C LEU A 276 -1.68 24.04 -38.50
N PRO A 277 -1.55 22.74 -38.85
CA PRO A 277 -2.69 21.85 -39.02
C PRO A 277 -3.31 21.43 -37.68
N SER A 278 -4.65 21.37 -37.64
CA SER A 278 -5.38 20.85 -36.47
C SER A 278 -5.20 19.34 -36.35
N MET A 279 -4.82 18.88 -35.16
CA MET A 279 -5.09 17.49 -34.75
C MET A 279 -6.61 17.31 -34.53
N PRO A 280 -7.15 16.08 -34.70
CA PRO A 280 -8.54 15.77 -34.39
C PRO A 280 -8.77 15.64 -32.87
N ALA A 281 -10.02 15.86 -32.43
CA ALA A 281 -10.44 15.56 -31.07
C ALA A 281 -10.43 14.04 -30.82
N LEU A 282 -10.10 13.63 -29.59
CA LEU A 282 -10.05 12.23 -29.16
C LEU A 282 -11.17 11.90 -28.17
N ASP A 283 -12.33 11.52 -28.70
CA ASP A 283 -13.39 10.87 -27.93
C ASP A 283 -13.04 9.41 -27.65
N SER A 284 -12.95 9.05 -26.36
CA SER A 284 -13.13 7.66 -25.87
C SER A 284 -13.22 7.61 -24.33
N VAL A 285 -14.45 7.69 -23.80
CA VAL A 285 -14.72 7.48 -22.36
C VAL A 285 -14.97 5.99 -22.09
N ALA A 286 -13.93 5.16 -22.27
CA ALA A 286 -14.05 3.69 -22.20
C ALA A 286 -12.78 2.99 -21.64
N GLY A 287 -12.35 3.33 -20.42
CA GLY A 287 -11.15 2.69 -19.82
C GLY A 287 -10.72 3.22 -18.45
N LEU A 288 -11.66 3.45 -17.52
CA LEU A 288 -11.41 4.29 -16.33
C LEU A 288 -11.56 3.58 -14.95
N SER A 289 -11.57 2.25 -14.87
CA SER A 289 -11.74 1.53 -13.59
C SER A 289 -10.43 1.05 -12.92
N SER A 290 -9.36 0.76 -13.67
CA SER A 290 -8.20 0.00 -13.17
C SER A 290 -7.09 0.81 -12.47
N SER A 291 -7.14 2.14 -12.51
CA SER A 291 -6.01 3.00 -12.10
C SER A 291 -6.19 3.71 -10.73
N ILE A 292 -7.21 3.34 -9.95
CA ILE A 292 -7.57 4.03 -8.69
C ILE A 292 -7.19 3.22 -7.44
N ASP A 293 -7.03 1.89 -7.54
CA ASP A 293 -6.86 0.98 -6.39
C ASP A 293 -5.54 1.10 -5.63
N ARG A 294 -4.60 1.95 -6.07
CA ARG A 294 -3.34 2.21 -5.35
C ARG A 294 -3.43 3.28 -4.25
N MET A 295 -4.60 3.88 -4.01
CA MET A 295 -4.79 4.85 -2.93
C MET A 295 -5.52 4.27 -1.71
N ALA A 296 -4.71 3.63 -0.85
CA ALA A 296 -4.93 3.36 0.57
C ALA A 296 -6.03 2.34 0.98
N ILE A 297 -5.63 1.07 1.12
CA ILE A 297 -5.95 0.28 2.32
C ILE A 297 -4.65 -0.21 2.96
N GLY A 298 -4.47 0.08 4.24
CA GLY A 298 -3.43 -0.53 5.07
C GLY A 298 -4.05 -1.58 5.99
N GLN A 299 -4.19 -2.81 5.50
CA GLN A 299 -4.55 -3.97 6.33
C GLN A 299 -3.49 -5.06 6.12
N GLY A 300 -3.02 -5.64 7.22
CA GLY A 300 -2.27 -6.89 7.16
C GLY A 300 -3.27 -8.02 7.01
N ALA A 301 -3.37 -8.60 5.82
CA ALA A 301 -4.12 -9.82 5.56
C ALA A 301 -3.18 -10.82 4.86
N HIS A 302 -3.29 -12.08 5.25
CA HIS A 302 -2.38 -13.15 4.86
C HIS A 302 -2.46 -13.42 3.35
N LEU A 303 -1.42 -13.07 2.58
CA LEU A 303 -1.27 -13.60 1.22
C LEU A 303 -0.75 -15.04 1.31
N GLN A 304 -1.68 -15.98 1.42
CA GLN A 304 -1.43 -17.41 1.26
C GLN A 304 -1.26 -17.72 -0.23
N GLN A 305 -0.16 -17.26 -0.82
CA GLN A 305 0.10 -17.45 -2.24
C GLN A 305 0.78 -18.81 -2.45
N VAL A 306 0.09 -19.71 -3.14
CA VAL A 306 0.63 -21.03 -3.52
C VAL A 306 1.74 -20.83 -4.54
N ALA A 307 2.99 -20.94 -4.07
CA ALA A 307 4.17 -21.04 -4.92
C ALA A 307 4.56 -22.52 -5.06
N ALA A 308 4.90 -22.94 -6.28
CA ALA A 308 5.33 -24.31 -6.55
C ALA A 308 6.72 -24.61 -5.95
N MET A 309 7.02 -25.90 -5.82
CA MET A 309 8.21 -26.41 -5.15
C MET A 309 9.51 -25.99 -5.85
N ALA A 310 10.49 -25.53 -5.06
CA ALA A 310 11.91 -25.54 -5.40
C ALA A 310 12.69 -25.96 -4.14
N PRO A 311 13.62 -26.93 -4.20
CA PRO A 311 14.20 -27.56 -3.02
C PRO A 311 15.32 -26.73 -2.35
N SER A 312 15.47 -26.90 -1.04
CA SER A 312 16.64 -26.38 -0.31
C SER A 312 17.90 -27.17 -0.66
N ALA A 313 19.00 -26.46 -0.94
CA ALA A 313 20.33 -27.06 -0.94
C ALA A 313 20.76 -27.38 0.50
N VAL A 314 21.35 -28.56 0.72
CA VAL A 314 21.85 -29.02 2.02
C VAL A 314 23.35 -28.74 2.13
N VAL A 315 23.78 -28.15 3.23
CA VAL A 315 25.20 -27.95 3.56
C VAL A 315 25.82 -29.28 4.02
N PRO A 316 26.98 -29.71 3.48
CA PRO A 316 27.66 -30.92 3.94
C PRO A 316 28.18 -30.80 5.39
N GLN A 317 28.05 -31.85 6.18
CA GLN A 317 28.69 -31.97 7.51
C GLN A 317 30.10 -32.53 7.41
N GLN A 318 31.01 -32.01 8.25
CA GLN A 318 32.22 -32.63 8.84
C GLN A 318 32.87 -31.57 9.77
N PHE A 319 33.51 -31.85 10.91
CA PHE A 319 33.76 -33.09 11.65
C PHE A 319 33.58 -32.84 13.18
N GLN A 320 33.75 -33.89 14.01
CA GLN A 320 33.53 -33.88 15.47
C GLN A 320 34.76 -33.41 16.27
N PHE A 321 34.55 -33.00 17.52
CA PHE A 321 35.30 -33.50 18.69
C PHE A 321 34.49 -33.34 20.00
N ALA A 322 34.92 -34.01 21.08
CA ALA A 322 34.12 -34.34 22.27
C ALA A 322 34.73 -33.79 23.60
N PRO A 323 34.05 -33.89 24.78
CA PRO A 323 34.22 -32.91 25.87
C PRO A 323 34.96 -33.37 27.15
N ALA A 324 35.23 -32.39 28.04
CA ALA A 324 35.48 -32.50 29.49
C ALA A 324 34.76 -31.31 30.19
N VAL A 325 33.94 -31.44 31.25
CA VAL A 325 34.20 -31.89 32.66
C VAL A 325 35.07 -30.85 33.40
N THR A 326 34.69 -30.17 34.50
CA THR A 326 33.69 -30.40 35.59
C THR A 326 33.12 -29.04 36.16
N PRO A 327 32.16 -29.00 37.11
CA PRO A 327 31.34 -27.80 37.42
C PRO A 327 31.60 -27.07 38.77
N GLY A 328 30.94 -25.90 38.93
CA GLY A 328 30.83 -25.04 40.13
C GLY A 328 30.65 -23.56 39.69
N ASP A 329 29.88 -22.67 40.33
CA ASP A 329 29.08 -22.72 41.56
C ASP A 329 27.76 -21.89 41.38
N SER A 330 26.89 -21.85 42.40
CA SER A 330 25.56 -21.25 42.36
C SER A 330 25.54 -19.74 42.62
N GLY A 331 24.68 -18.99 41.92
CA GLY A 331 24.47 -17.55 42.15
C GLY A 331 23.07 -17.10 41.75
N ASP A 332 22.30 -16.60 42.71
CA ASP A 332 20.96 -16.02 42.49
C ASP A 332 21.04 -14.64 41.80
N GLY A 333 20.00 -14.28 41.05
CA GLY A 333 19.94 -13.04 40.28
C GLY A 333 18.89 -13.06 39.17
N GLY A 334 17.79 -12.33 39.37
CA GLY A 334 16.66 -12.29 38.44
C GLY A 334 17.02 -11.79 37.03
N ARG A 335 16.67 -12.57 35.99
CA ARG A 335 16.88 -12.20 34.59
C ARG A 335 16.01 -10.99 34.19
N PRO A 336 16.60 -9.88 33.68
CA PRO A 336 15.81 -8.79 33.10
C PRO A 336 15.06 -9.27 31.85
N VAL A 337 13.85 -8.75 31.63
CA VAL A 337 13.02 -9.05 30.44
C VAL A 337 13.80 -8.70 29.17
N GLY A 338 13.97 -9.70 28.29
CA GLY A 338 14.78 -9.57 27.08
C GLY A 338 14.31 -8.45 26.17
N ARG A 339 15.13 -7.39 26.03
CA ARG A 339 14.95 -6.42 24.96
C ARG A 339 15.14 -7.13 23.62
N ARG A 340 14.20 -6.94 22.69
CA ARG A 340 14.27 -7.51 21.34
C ARG A 340 15.64 -7.26 20.73
N HIS A 341 16.27 -8.32 20.22
CA HIS A 341 17.31 -8.17 19.20
C HIS A 341 16.66 -7.37 18.06
N ARG A 342 17.21 -6.20 17.73
CA ARG A 342 16.62 -5.31 16.74
C ARG A 342 17.11 -5.80 15.40
N ASP A 343 16.32 -6.66 14.75
CA ASP A 343 16.69 -7.41 13.54
C ASP A 343 17.57 -6.57 12.60
N GLU A 344 18.83 -6.98 12.48
CA GLU A 344 19.65 -6.54 11.37
C GLU A 344 19.01 -7.12 10.12
N PHE A 345 18.46 -6.24 9.29
CA PHE A 345 18.04 -6.59 7.94
C PHE A 345 19.29 -6.89 7.13
N ALA A 346 19.79 -8.13 7.27
CA ALA A 346 20.76 -8.70 6.36
C ALA A 346 20.22 -8.49 4.94
N VAL A 347 20.95 -7.72 4.14
CA VAL A 347 20.56 -7.40 2.77
C VAL A 347 20.75 -8.67 1.96
N VAL A 348 19.68 -9.46 1.82
CA VAL A 348 19.71 -10.71 1.08
C VAL A 348 20.05 -10.40 -0.37
N GLU A 349 21.23 -10.85 -0.83
CA GLU A 349 21.67 -10.67 -2.21
C GLU A 349 20.87 -11.61 -3.12
N THR A 350 19.68 -11.18 -3.55
CA THR A 350 18.84 -11.93 -4.49
C THR A 350 19.30 -11.83 -5.95
N ARG A 351 20.49 -11.26 -6.19
CA ARG A 351 21.13 -11.22 -7.51
C ARG A 351 21.95 -12.50 -7.66
N PRO A 352 21.67 -13.39 -8.63
CA PRO A 352 22.51 -14.55 -8.88
C PRO A 352 23.94 -14.11 -9.22
N ALA A 353 24.93 -14.73 -8.58
CA ALA A 353 26.33 -14.33 -8.67
C ALA A 353 26.92 -14.41 -10.09
N HIS A 354 26.33 -15.24 -10.97
CA HIS A 354 26.73 -15.38 -12.38
C HIS A 354 26.18 -14.27 -13.32
N ILE A 355 25.49 -13.25 -12.79
CA ILE A 355 24.92 -12.16 -13.60
C ILE A 355 25.73 -10.88 -13.35
N ASP A 356 26.80 -10.69 -14.11
CA ASP A 356 27.69 -9.51 -14.02
C ASP A 356 27.02 -8.21 -14.47
N THR A 357 26.03 -8.30 -15.36
CA THR A 357 25.20 -7.18 -15.78
C THR A 357 23.74 -7.58 -15.97
N LYS A 358 22.84 -6.70 -15.54
CA LYS A 358 21.39 -6.77 -15.82
C LYS A 358 20.94 -5.79 -16.91
N ARG A 359 21.89 -5.10 -17.58
CA ARG A 359 21.59 -4.11 -18.63
C ARG A 359 21.36 -4.82 -19.97
N GLY A 360 20.10 -5.08 -20.29
CA GLY A 360 19.72 -5.56 -21.64
C GLY A 360 20.09 -4.57 -22.75
N THR A 361 20.13 -5.05 -24.00
CA THR A 361 20.67 -4.33 -25.16
C THR A 361 19.63 -3.95 -26.24
N SER A 362 18.49 -4.64 -26.31
CA SER A 362 17.52 -4.53 -27.42
C SER A 362 16.71 -3.22 -27.45
N GLY A 363 16.31 -2.77 -28.64
CA GLY A 363 15.47 -1.57 -28.81
C GLY A 363 16.27 -0.26 -28.98
N SER A 364 15.56 0.86 -29.18
CA SER A 364 16.18 2.16 -29.46
C SER A 364 16.41 2.98 -28.18
N PRO A 365 17.55 3.67 -28.03
CA PRO A 365 17.84 4.48 -26.83
C PRO A 365 16.89 5.67 -26.69
N ILE A 366 16.58 6.05 -25.45
CA ILE A 366 15.82 7.25 -25.09
C ILE A 366 16.26 7.75 -23.72
N ASN A 367 16.47 9.06 -23.60
CA ASN A 367 16.79 9.69 -22.31
C ASN A 367 15.49 9.96 -21.56
N VAL A 368 15.37 9.45 -20.32
CA VAL A 368 14.20 9.69 -19.46
C VAL A 368 14.64 10.29 -18.13
N VAL A 369 13.78 11.09 -17.51
CA VAL A 369 13.98 11.59 -16.13
C VAL A 369 13.25 10.70 -15.14
N ALA A 370 13.91 10.35 -14.04
CA ALA A 370 13.33 9.64 -12.92
C ALA A 370 13.03 10.61 -11.76
N ASN A 371 12.07 10.27 -10.91
CA ASN A 371 11.65 11.09 -9.77
C ASN A 371 12.61 10.99 -8.55
N TYR A 372 13.90 11.06 -8.83
CA TYR A 372 15.01 10.89 -7.90
C TYR A 372 15.93 12.09 -7.96
N PHE A 373 16.43 12.51 -6.80
CA PHE A 373 17.53 13.47 -6.66
C PHE A 373 18.76 12.71 -6.13
N ARG A 374 19.90 12.85 -6.79
CA ARG A 374 21.16 12.19 -6.39
C ARG A 374 21.71 12.84 -5.12
N LEU A 375 22.27 12.08 -4.19
CA LEU A 375 23.09 12.66 -3.11
C LEU A 375 24.49 12.98 -3.68
N ILE A 376 24.82 14.26 -3.80
CA ILE A 376 26.11 14.74 -4.34
C ILE A 376 27.16 14.79 -3.23
N SER A 377 26.83 15.44 -2.12
CA SER A 377 27.71 15.53 -0.96
C SER A 377 27.30 14.54 0.13
N MET A 378 28.28 13.79 0.61
CA MET A 378 28.25 13.01 1.84
C MET A 378 29.36 13.54 2.76
N PRO A 379 29.19 13.47 4.08
CA PRO A 379 30.28 13.78 4.99
C PRO A 379 31.47 12.84 4.79
N GLN A 380 32.69 13.40 4.81
CA GLN A 380 33.94 12.63 4.78
C GLN A 380 34.31 12.03 6.15
N PHE A 381 33.62 12.45 7.22
CA PHE A 381 33.75 11.92 8.57
C PHE A 381 32.81 10.73 8.81
N CYS A 382 33.24 9.84 9.70
CA CYS A 382 32.41 8.79 10.28
C CYS A 382 31.32 9.39 11.21
N ILE A 383 30.28 8.62 11.51
CA ILE A 383 29.18 9.08 12.38
C ILE A 383 29.21 8.30 13.69
N HIS A 384 29.28 9.02 14.81
CA HIS A 384 29.34 8.40 16.13
C HIS A 384 27.94 8.16 16.70
N GLN A 385 27.73 6.96 17.23
CA GLN A 385 26.49 6.55 17.89
C GLN A 385 26.66 6.59 19.40
N TYR A 386 25.63 7.12 20.08
CA TYR A 386 25.59 7.29 21.53
C TYR A 386 24.29 6.74 22.13
N HIS A 387 24.41 6.08 23.28
CA HIS A 387 23.29 5.76 24.15
C HIS A 387 23.00 6.96 25.07
N VAL A 388 21.73 7.39 25.13
CA VAL A 388 21.31 8.51 25.99
C VAL A 388 20.45 8.00 27.13
N GLU A 389 20.92 8.20 28.36
CA GLU A 389 20.21 7.91 29.60
C GLU A 389 19.71 9.21 30.26
N PHE A 390 18.53 9.15 30.88
CA PHE A 390 17.93 10.28 31.62
C PHE A 390 17.63 9.83 33.05
N THR A 391 18.20 10.53 34.04
CA THR A 391 18.07 10.20 35.46
C THR A 391 17.67 11.45 36.26
N PRO A 392 16.49 11.49 36.92
CA PRO A 392 15.41 10.50 36.91
C PRO A 392 14.79 10.26 35.52
N THR A 393 14.17 9.09 35.34
CA THR A 393 13.63 8.66 34.05
C THR A 393 12.49 9.57 33.57
N VAL A 394 12.63 10.07 32.33
CA VAL A 394 11.64 10.90 31.65
C VAL A 394 10.80 10.02 30.73
N GLU A 395 9.51 9.77 31.01
CA GLU A 395 8.67 8.98 30.09
C GLU A 395 8.45 9.65 28.73
N SER A 396 8.18 10.96 28.73
CA SER A 396 7.77 11.70 27.54
C SER A 396 8.92 11.85 26.55
N SER A 397 8.82 11.18 25.40
CA SER A 397 9.76 11.34 24.27
C SER A 397 9.89 12.80 23.80
N ARG A 398 8.81 13.60 23.89
CA ARG A 398 8.87 15.04 23.63
C ARG A 398 9.77 15.75 24.63
N MET A 399 9.61 15.47 25.94
CA MET A 399 10.44 16.06 26.98
C MET A 399 11.91 15.62 26.88
N ARG A 400 12.20 14.37 26.52
CA ARG A 400 13.58 13.91 26.23
C ARG A 400 14.22 14.73 25.10
N ARG A 401 13.48 15.00 24.01
CA ARG A 401 13.96 15.88 22.93
C ARG A 401 14.19 17.31 23.43
N THR A 402 13.26 17.89 24.20
CA THR A 402 13.40 19.25 24.75
C THR A 402 14.63 19.40 25.63
N LEU A 403 14.88 18.46 26.55
CA LEU A 403 16.07 18.48 27.42
C LEU A 403 17.38 18.38 26.62
N LEU A 404 17.37 17.72 25.46
CA LEU A 404 18.54 17.65 24.57
C LEU A 404 18.79 18.92 23.75
N VAL A 405 17.77 19.77 23.51
CA VAL A 405 17.94 21.03 22.77
C VAL A 405 18.97 21.94 23.45
N ASP A 406 18.87 22.05 24.78
CA ASP A 406 19.75 22.91 25.58
C ASP A 406 21.23 22.44 25.51
N HIS A 407 21.48 21.15 25.25
CA HIS A 407 22.82 20.56 25.09
C HIS A 407 23.29 20.36 23.63
N MET A 408 22.50 20.78 22.62
CA MET A 408 22.88 20.62 21.20
C MET A 408 24.23 21.25 20.85
N HIS A 409 24.70 22.24 21.62
CA HIS A 409 25.99 22.88 21.43
C HIS A 409 27.19 21.92 21.55
N MET A 410 27.09 20.85 22.36
CA MET A 410 28.14 19.83 22.52
C MET A 410 28.41 19.04 21.24
N PHE A 411 27.41 18.96 20.36
CA PHE A 411 27.43 18.20 19.10
C PHE A 411 27.48 19.14 17.88
N ASN A 412 28.04 20.35 18.03
CA ASN A 412 28.05 21.41 17.00
C ASN A 412 26.65 21.73 16.42
N LYS A 413 25.58 21.53 17.20
CA LYS A 413 24.16 21.57 16.80
C LYS A 413 23.74 20.49 15.79
N CYS A 414 24.65 19.60 15.40
CA CYS A 414 24.43 18.51 14.46
C CYS A 414 24.22 17.17 15.21
N LEU A 415 22.97 16.87 15.54
CA LEU A 415 22.58 15.56 16.08
C LEU A 415 21.19 15.14 15.61
N VAL A 416 20.96 13.84 15.54
CA VAL A 416 19.63 13.22 15.44
C VAL A 416 19.46 12.27 16.63
N PHE A 417 18.33 12.40 17.31
CA PHE A 417 17.94 11.55 18.43
C PHE A 417 16.62 10.84 18.12
N ASP A 418 16.56 9.53 18.36
CA ASP A 418 15.37 8.73 18.06
C ASP A 418 14.15 9.11 18.91
N GLY A 419 14.38 9.75 20.05
CA GLY A 419 13.35 10.16 21.01
C GLY A 419 13.29 9.30 22.27
N MET A 420 14.11 8.27 22.35
CA MET A 420 14.16 7.32 23.47
C MET A 420 15.57 7.27 24.06
N SER A 421 16.55 6.76 23.33
CA SER A 421 17.91 6.52 23.86
C SER A 421 18.98 6.31 22.80
N ASP A 422 18.71 6.55 21.51
CA ASP A 422 19.66 6.39 20.40
C ASP A 422 19.93 7.75 19.76
N LEU A 423 21.17 8.25 19.90
CA LEU A 423 21.62 9.53 19.36
C LEU A 423 22.78 9.30 18.39
N LYS A 424 22.76 10.00 17.25
CA LYS A 424 23.81 9.95 16.22
C LYS A 424 24.26 11.37 15.89
N SER A 425 25.58 11.59 15.76
CA SER A 425 26.19 12.89 15.48
C SER A 425 27.52 12.76 14.72
N PRO A 426 27.92 13.74 13.89
CA PRO A 426 29.29 13.89 13.40
C PRO A 426 30.34 14.08 14.49
N THR A 427 29.96 14.71 15.60
CA THR A 427 30.91 15.17 16.60
C THR A 427 31.26 14.03 17.56
N ARG A 428 32.54 13.68 17.67
CA ARG A 428 33.04 12.88 18.80
C ARG A 428 33.16 13.76 20.05
N LEU A 429 32.50 13.36 21.13
CA LEU A 429 32.73 13.97 22.44
C LEU A 429 34.07 13.50 23.01
N GLN A 430 34.70 14.32 23.86
CA GLN A 430 36.06 14.07 24.36
C GLN A 430 36.18 12.83 25.26
N GLN A 431 35.09 12.46 25.95
CA GLN A 431 35.02 11.29 26.82
C GLN A 431 34.03 10.28 26.22
N ASP A 432 34.22 8.98 26.48
CA ASP A 432 33.25 7.96 26.07
C ASP A 432 31.99 7.95 26.96
N ILE A 433 32.02 8.59 28.13
CA ILE A 433 30.83 8.90 28.94
C ILE A 433 30.87 10.37 29.32
N ASN A 434 29.82 11.13 29.00
CA ASN A 434 29.68 12.55 29.33
C ASN A 434 28.36 12.73 30.08
N GLU A 435 28.38 13.44 31.21
CA GLU A 435 27.18 13.75 32.01
C GLU A 435 26.94 15.26 32.03
N VAL A 436 25.69 15.65 31.80
CA VAL A 436 25.24 17.04 31.93
C VAL A 436 23.94 17.09 32.73
N PHE A 437 23.73 18.18 33.46
CA PHE A 437 22.60 18.33 34.37
C PHE A 437 21.72 19.48 33.88
N GLN A 438 20.43 19.19 33.65
CA GLN A 438 19.48 20.17 33.12
C GLN A 438 18.23 20.26 33.98
N GLN A 439 17.82 21.49 34.29
CA GLN A 439 16.60 21.72 35.05
C GLN A 439 15.36 21.61 34.15
N ARG A 440 14.42 20.75 34.52
CA ARG A 440 13.18 20.55 33.77
C ARG A 440 12.22 21.71 34.05
N ARG A 441 11.83 22.41 32.98
CA ARG A 441 11.05 23.68 33.04
C ARG A 441 9.62 23.55 33.61
N THR A 442 9.13 22.33 33.85
CA THR A 442 7.76 22.06 34.34
C THR A 442 7.64 21.94 35.86
N ASP A 443 8.69 21.43 36.52
CA ASP A 443 8.67 21.04 37.94
C ASP A 443 9.96 21.42 38.68
N GLY A 444 10.93 22.02 37.99
CA GLY A 444 12.21 22.43 38.57
C GLY A 444 13.16 21.27 38.89
N MET A 445 12.83 20.01 38.57
CA MET A 445 13.71 18.88 38.86
C MET A 445 14.95 18.89 37.96
N ILE A 446 16.11 18.63 38.56
CA ILE A 446 17.38 18.45 37.86
C ILE A 446 17.43 17.04 37.27
N ILE A 447 17.63 16.95 35.96
CA ILE A 447 17.77 15.69 35.22
C ILE A 447 19.23 15.57 34.77
N CYS A 448 19.93 14.52 35.20
CA CYS A 448 21.18 14.10 34.59
C CYS A 448 20.86 13.45 33.23
N VAL A 449 21.43 14.01 32.16
CA VAL A 449 21.46 13.43 30.83
C VAL A 449 22.87 12.88 30.60
N ARG A 450 22.98 11.56 30.43
CA ARG A 450 24.25 10.88 30.24
C ARG A 450 24.36 10.39 28.79
N PHE A 451 25.40 10.82 28.11
CA PHE A 451 25.79 10.36 26.78
C PHE A 451 26.90 9.33 26.90
N LYS A 452 26.61 8.06 26.59
CA LYS A 452 27.61 7.00 26.46
C LYS A 452 27.91 6.79 24.99
N TRP A 453 29.15 6.91 24.55
CA TRP A 453 29.58 6.48 23.21
C TRP A 453 29.40 4.97 23.08
N VAL A 454 29.00 4.51 21.90
CA VAL A 454 28.68 3.10 21.62
C VAL A 454 29.58 2.56 20.52
N GLN A 455 29.58 3.22 19.35
CA GLN A 455 30.34 2.79 18.19
C GLN A 455 30.51 3.90 17.16
N GLU A 456 31.34 3.62 16.17
CA GLU A 456 31.56 4.42 14.98
C GLU A 456 30.86 3.76 13.78
N LEU A 457 30.07 4.52 13.04
CA LEU A 457 29.32 4.03 11.88
C LEU A 457 30.09 4.37 10.60
N ALA A 458 30.49 3.33 9.87
CA ALA A 458 31.06 3.46 8.53
C ALA A 458 30.02 4.01 7.54
N LEU A 459 30.48 4.65 6.45
CA LEU A 459 29.61 5.24 5.43
C LEU A 459 28.77 4.21 4.65
N THR A 460 29.08 2.92 4.76
CA THR A 460 28.30 1.80 4.20
C THR A 460 27.24 1.24 5.16
N HIS A 461 27.19 1.69 6.42
CA HIS A 461 26.37 1.07 7.45
C HIS A 461 24.85 1.35 7.28
N PRO A 462 23.94 0.36 7.34
CA PRO A 462 22.51 0.55 7.04
C PRO A 462 21.79 1.62 7.88
N GLU A 463 22.22 1.86 9.13
CA GLU A 463 21.71 2.97 9.96
C GLU A 463 21.90 4.36 9.32
N LEU A 464 22.86 4.54 8.40
CA LEU A 464 23.10 5.81 7.73
C LEU A 464 21.90 6.24 6.86
N LEU A 465 21.34 5.30 6.09
CA LEU A 465 20.12 5.55 5.32
C LEU A 465 18.94 5.88 6.26
N ARG A 466 18.83 5.19 7.41
CA ARG A 466 17.81 5.50 8.43
C ARG A 466 18.01 6.89 9.05
N LEU A 467 19.25 7.33 9.24
CA LEU A 467 19.59 8.67 9.70
C LEU A 467 19.18 9.73 8.67
N PHE A 468 19.54 9.55 7.39
CA PHE A 468 19.15 10.47 6.32
C PHE A 468 17.63 10.58 6.16
N ASN A 469 16.90 9.45 6.19
CA ASN A 469 15.43 9.44 6.24
C ASN A 469 14.86 10.12 7.50
N THR A 470 15.64 10.31 8.56
CA THR A 470 15.20 11.01 9.77
C THR A 470 15.48 12.51 9.69
N GLN A 471 16.61 12.93 9.13
CA GLN A 471 16.86 14.34 8.82
C GLN A 471 15.88 14.85 7.74
N MET A 472 15.59 14.05 6.71
CA MET A 472 14.62 14.43 5.66
C MET A 472 13.21 14.68 6.22
N ARG A 473 12.80 13.96 7.27
CA ARG A 473 11.53 14.20 7.96
C ARG A 473 11.54 15.52 8.75
N ARG A 474 12.64 15.87 9.41
CA ARG A 474 12.85 17.20 10.02
C ARG A 474 12.79 18.32 8.98
N ASN A 475 13.35 18.09 7.79
CA ASN A 475 13.32 19.06 6.70
C ASN A 475 11.87 19.31 6.24
N LEU A 476 11.06 18.25 6.10
CA LEU A 476 9.63 18.36 5.79
C LEU A 476 8.83 19.08 6.90
N GLU A 477 9.07 18.75 8.17
CA GLU A 477 8.47 19.46 9.32
C GLU A 477 8.79 20.98 9.28
N ARG A 478 10.00 21.37 8.86
CA ARG A 478 10.40 22.78 8.66
C ARG A 478 9.83 23.47 7.41
N LEU A 479 9.13 22.73 6.54
CA LEU A 479 8.37 23.26 5.41
C LEU A 479 6.85 23.32 5.68
N ASP A 480 6.44 23.21 6.96
CA ASP A 480 5.04 23.09 7.44
C ASP A 480 4.30 21.82 6.96
N PHE A 481 5.01 20.78 6.52
CA PHE A 481 4.37 19.51 6.19
C PHE A 481 3.96 18.75 7.46
N VAL A 482 2.72 18.29 7.48
CA VAL A 482 2.16 17.43 8.53
C VAL A 482 2.33 15.97 8.14
N GLN A 483 2.92 15.16 9.03
CA GLN A 483 2.87 13.71 8.89
C GLN A 483 1.45 13.20 9.19
N ILE A 484 0.77 12.62 8.20
CA ILE A 484 -0.47 11.85 8.37
C ILE A 484 -0.15 10.39 8.02
N ASN A 485 -0.25 9.51 9.02
CA ASN A 485 0.27 8.13 8.98
C ASN A 485 1.75 8.04 8.62
N ARG A 486 2.08 7.75 7.36
CA ARG A 486 3.46 7.56 6.85
C ARG A 486 3.86 8.61 5.80
N HIS A 487 2.95 9.51 5.43
CA HIS A 487 3.14 10.47 4.35
C HIS A 487 3.03 11.90 4.88
N PHE A 488 3.67 12.83 4.18
CA PHE A 488 3.78 14.23 4.59
C PHE A 488 2.92 15.11 3.68
N PHE A 489 2.09 15.97 4.25
CA PHE A 489 1.12 16.80 3.53
C PHE A 489 1.34 18.29 3.84
N ASP A 490 1.37 19.11 2.80
CA ASP A 490 1.62 20.55 2.95
C ASP A 490 0.32 21.26 3.36
N ARG A 491 0.34 21.91 4.53
CA ARG A 491 -0.80 22.72 5.03
C ARG A 491 -1.19 23.87 4.12
N ARG A 492 -0.28 24.32 3.25
CA ARG A 492 -0.48 25.43 2.31
C ARG A 492 -1.06 24.97 0.97
N ALA A 493 -0.94 23.68 0.63
CA ALA A 493 -1.36 23.11 -0.65
C ALA A 493 -2.67 22.30 -0.53
N VAL A 494 -3.72 22.96 -0.04
CA VAL A 494 -5.07 22.39 0.09
C VAL A 494 -5.98 22.93 -1.01
N SER A 495 -6.47 22.06 -1.88
CA SER A 495 -7.53 22.39 -2.86
C SER A 495 -8.89 22.01 -2.28
N SER A 496 -9.87 22.93 -2.30
CA SER A 496 -11.26 22.59 -1.95
C SER A 496 -12.05 22.22 -3.20
N ILE A 497 -12.98 21.27 -3.06
CA ILE A 497 -13.99 20.93 -4.07
C ILE A 497 -15.37 21.11 -3.40
N PRO A 498 -15.88 22.36 -3.32
CA PRO A 498 -17.02 22.69 -2.46
C PRO A 498 -18.31 21.95 -2.83
N GLN A 499 -18.58 21.73 -4.12
CA GLN A 499 -19.80 21.07 -4.60
C GLN A 499 -19.98 19.63 -4.10
N HIS A 500 -18.89 18.99 -3.62
CA HIS A 500 -18.87 17.61 -3.12
C HIS A 500 -18.50 17.52 -1.64
N GLY A 501 -18.38 18.66 -0.93
CA GLY A 501 -17.96 18.68 0.48
C GLY A 501 -16.54 18.15 0.71
N LEU A 502 -15.64 18.26 -0.29
CA LEU A 502 -14.31 17.66 -0.24
C LEU A 502 -13.17 18.67 -0.12
N GLU A 503 -12.08 18.23 0.49
CA GLU A 503 -10.76 18.85 0.45
C GLU A 503 -9.70 17.85 -0.01
N LEU A 504 -8.77 18.32 -0.83
CA LEU A 504 -7.67 17.56 -1.38
C LEU A 504 -6.36 18.17 -0.91
N TRP A 505 -5.70 17.48 0.02
CA TRP A 505 -4.41 17.88 0.56
C TRP A 505 -3.30 17.27 -0.29
N GLN A 506 -2.46 18.12 -0.89
CA GLN A 506 -1.26 17.66 -1.61
C GLN A 506 -0.16 17.27 -0.62
N GLY A 507 0.56 16.19 -0.95
CA GLY A 507 1.64 15.68 -0.12
C GLY A 507 2.71 14.98 -0.93
N LEU A 508 3.74 14.51 -0.22
CA LEU A 508 4.92 13.88 -0.78
C LEU A 508 5.20 12.53 -0.10
N VAL A 509 5.57 11.54 -0.92
CA VAL A 509 6.37 10.41 -0.47
C VAL A 509 7.82 10.85 -0.60
N THR A 510 8.61 10.69 0.45
CA THR A 510 10.07 10.78 0.38
C THR A 510 10.68 9.51 0.94
N ALA A 511 11.73 9.01 0.30
CA ALA A 511 12.58 7.97 0.88
C ALA A 511 14.01 8.13 0.36
N ILE A 512 14.99 7.86 1.22
CA ILE A 512 16.41 7.90 0.86
C ILE A 512 16.96 6.47 0.91
N GLY A 513 17.58 6.02 -0.19
CA GLY A 513 18.03 4.64 -0.36
C GLY A 513 19.34 4.55 -1.14
N GLN A 514 20.01 3.41 -1.04
CA GLN A 514 21.13 3.06 -1.91
C GLN A 514 20.59 2.49 -3.24
N HIS A 515 21.09 3.02 -4.35
CA HIS A 515 20.80 2.56 -5.70
C HIS A 515 22.12 2.26 -6.45
N GLU A 516 22.03 1.75 -7.68
CA GLU A 516 23.18 1.26 -8.45
C GLU A 516 24.30 2.30 -8.66
N SER A 517 23.95 3.58 -8.81
CA SER A 517 24.90 4.69 -9.04
C SER A 517 25.10 5.62 -7.83
N GLY A 518 24.61 5.22 -6.64
CA GLY A 518 24.81 5.95 -5.38
C GLY A 518 23.56 6.04 -4.50
N VAL A 519 23.66 6.81 -3.41
CA VAL A 519 22.51 7.16 -2.57
C VAL A 519 21.63 8.19 -3.29
N MET A 520 20.31 8.01 -3.23
CA MET A 520 19.34 8.92 -3.85
C MET A 520 18.14 9.17 -2.94
N LEU A 521 17.53 10.35 -3.09
CA LEU A 521 16.22 10.69 -2.55
C LEU A 521 15.16 10.46 -3.65
N VAL A 522 14.30 9.45 -3.50
CA VAL A 522 13.08 9.34 -4.30
C VAL A 522 12.01 10.26 -3.71
N THR A 523 11.33 11.01 -4.57
CA THR A 523 10.20 11.86 -4.19
C THR A 523 9.03 11.69 -5.17
N ASP A 524 7.79 11.53 -4.71
CA ASP A 524 6.61 11.60 -5.59
C ASP A 524 5.45 12.38 -4.95
N THR A 525 4.64 13.04 -5.79
CA THR A 525 3.44 13.75 -5.38
C THR A 525 2.28 12.78 -5.15
N LEU A 526 1.65 12.86 -3.98
CA LEU A 526 0.41 12.16 -3.65
C LEU A 526 -0.66 13.15 -3.18
N TYR A 527 -1.88 12.65 -3.05
CA TYR A 527 -3.03 13.42 -2.57
C TYR A 527 -3.80 12.63 -1.51
N LYS A 528 -4.32 13.33 -0.51
CA LYS A 528 -5.26 12.77 0.49
C LYS A 528 -6.59 13.51 0.38
N VAL A 529 -7.63 12.74 0.08
CA VAL A 529 -9.02 13.22 0.17
C VAL A 529 -9.45 13.22 1.62
N LEU A 530 -9.92 14.36 2.09
CA LEU A 530 -10.63 14.58 3.35
C LEU A 530 -12.03 15.09 3.02
N ARG A 531 -13.02 14.72 3.83
CA ARG A 531 -14.36 15.32 3.78
C ARG A 531 -14.37 16.59 4.65
N ARG A 532 -15.29 17.51 4.40
CA ARG A 532 -15.59 18.64 5.29
C ARG A 532 -16.54 18.25 6.40
N ASP A 533 -17.45 17.33 6.10
CA ASP A 533 -18.40 16.76 7.07
C ASP A 533 -17.66 16.08 8.23
N THR A 534 -18.01 16.45 9.46
CA THR A 534 -17.61 15.69 10.65
C THR A 534 -18.46 14.41 10.75
N VAL A 535 -18.04 13.48 11.62
CA VAL A 535 -18.87 12.31 11.92
C VAL A 535 -20.20 12.72 12.57
N TYR A 536 -20.20 13.79 13.37
CA TYR A 536 -21.43 14.38 13.91
C TYR A 536 -22.40 14.85 12.81
N ASP A 537 -21.89 15.52 11.77
CA ASP A 537 -22.73 16.00 10.67
C ASP A 537 -23.35 14.84 9.88
N LEU A 538 -22.57 13.77 9.61
CA LEU A 538 -23.09 12.54 8.99
C LEU A 538 -24.16 11.87 9.86
N MET A 539 -23.95 11.78 11.18
CA MET A 539 -24.93 11.19 12.11
C MET A 539 -26.21 12.03 12.20
N SER A 540 -26.10 13.35 12.14
CA SER A 540 -27.24 14.28 12.11
C SER A 540 -28.08 14.11 10.83
N GLN A 541 -27.44 13.92 9.68
CA GLN A 541 -28.12 13.69 8.39
C GLN A 541 -29.00 12.43 8.36
N ILE A 542 -28.71 11.44 9.20
CA ILE A 542 -29.42 10.15 9.25
C ILE A 542 -30.29 9.97 10.50
N GLU A 543 -30.32 10.93 11.43
CA GLU A 543 -31.15 10.88 12.65
C GLU A 543 -32.65 10.72 12.35
N HIS A 544 -33.12 11.26 11.22
CA HIS A 544 -34.52 11.16 10.78
C HIS A 544 -34.91 9.76 10.22
N VAL A 545 -33.97 8.82 10.11
CA VAL A 545 -34.22 7.48 9.56
C VAL A 545 -34.71 6.51 10.66
N PRO A 546 -35.75 5.69 10.42
CA PRO A 546 -36.13 4.63 11.36
C PRO A 546 -34.94 3.72 11.71
N ASN A 547 -34.74 3.45 13.00
CA ASN A 547 -33.57 2.74 13.53
C ASN A 547 -32.20 3.39 13.23
N TYR A 548 -32.13 4.73 13.14
CA TYR A 548 -30.91 5.49 12.81
C TYR A 548 -29.64 4.98 13.50
N LYS A 549 -29.68 4.63 14.80
CA LYS A 549 -28.51 4.09 15.53
C LYS A 549 -27.82 2.92 14.81
N VAL A 550 -28.58 1.98 14.24
CA VAL A 550 -28.04 0.82 13.52
C VAL A 550 -27.40 1.23 12.19
N GLU A 551 -28.04 2.16 11.48
CA GLU A 551 -27.54 2.69 10.20
C GLU A 551 -26.33 3.64 10.41
N CYS A 552 -26.24 4.35 11.53
CA CYS A 552 -25.06 5.09 11.98
C CYS A 552 -23.87 4.14 12.18
N VAL A 553 -24.02 3.09 12.99
CA VAL A 553 -22.96 2.09 13.20
C VAL A 553 -22.53 1.49 11.87
N LYS A 554 -23.48 1.11 10.99
CA LYS A 554 -23.19 0.58 9.65
C LYS A 554 -22.49 1.56 8.70
N ARG A 555 -22.68 2.89 8.86
CA ARG A 555 -21.99 3.92 8.05
C ARG A 555 -20.67 4.42 8.64
N VAL A 556 -20.39 4.19 9.92
CA VAL A 556 -19.25 4.78 10.65
C VAL A 556 -18.25 3.73 11.14
N ALA A 557 -18.72 2.56 11.61
CA ALA A 557 -17.82 1.48 12.01
C ALA A 557 -17.06 0.92 10.80
N GLY A 558 -15.76 0.66 10.99
CA GLY A 558 -14.81 0.35 9.94
C GLY A 558 -14.22 1.56 9.20
N CYS A 559 -14.82 2.75 9.29
CA CYS A 559 -14.29 3.95 8.63
C CYS A 559 -13.03 4.49 9.31
N ILE A 560 -12.16 5.14 8.53
CA ILE A 560 -10.97 5.82 9.02
C ILE A 560 -11.26 7.31 9.19
N VAL A 561 -11.40 7.74 10.44
CA VAL A 561 -11.55 9.15 10.83
C VAL A 561 -10.18 9.79 11.07
N MET A 562 -10.06 11.09 10.83
CA MET A 562 -8.95 11.93 11.24
C MET A 562 -9.41 12.91 12.32
N THR A 563 -8.52 13.22 13.26
CA THR A 563 -8.74 14.20 14.32
C THR A 563 -7.89 15.45 14.06
N PRO A 564 -8.42 16.51 13.40
CA PRO A 564 -7.59 17.59 12.83
C PRO A 564 -6.72 18.35 13.84
N TYR A 565 -7.16 18.40 15.11
CA TYR A 565 -6.45 19.01 16.22
C TYR A 565 -5.10 18.33 16.56
N ASN A 566 -4.87 17.08 16.12
CA ASN A 566 -3.58 16.40 16.28
C ASN A 566 -3.11 15.61 15.05
N ASN A 567 -3.91 15.58 13.97
CA ASN A 567 -3.64 14.92 12.68
C ASN A 567 -3.39 13.40 12.75
N LYS A 568 -3.78 12.76 13.87
CA LYS A 568 -3.89 11.31 13.94
C LYS A 568 -5.11 10.82 13.15
N THR A 569 -5.04 9.58 12.68
CA THR A 569 -6.19 8.85 12.15
C THR A 569 -6.46 7.60 12.96
N TYR A 570 -7.73 7.26 13.13
CA TYR A 570 -8.19 6.07 13.82
C TYR A 570 -9.19 5.32 12.94
N ARG A 571 -9.21 3.99 13.06
CA ARG A 571 -10.35 3.18 12.58
C ARG A 571 -11.40 3.23 13.69
N VAL A 572 -12.64 3.60 13.37
CA VAL A 572 -13.75 3.46 14.33
C VAL A 572 -14.18 2.00 14.32
N ASP A 573 -14.33 1.39 15.49
CA ASP A 573 -14.78 0.00 15.62
C ASP A 573 -16.22 -0.09 16.14
N ASP A 574 -16.72 0.94 16.82
CA ASP A 574 -18.09 0.99 17.35
C ASP A 574 -18.56 2.42 17.67
N ILE A 575 -19.81 2.57 18.10
CA ILE A 575 -20.36 3.81 18.69
C ILE A 575 -20.94 3.50 20.06
N ASP A 576 -20.40 4.13 21.10
CA ASP A 576 -20.95 4.12 22.46
C ASP A 576 -22.05 5.19 22.56
N TRP A 577 -23.27 4.73 22.81
CA TRP A 577 -24.46 5.58 22.86
C TRP A 577 -24.89 5.98 24.27
N ASP A 578 -24.24 5.43 25.29
CA ASP A 578 -24.56 5.66 26.70
C ASP A 578 -23.57 6.68 27.31
N GLN A 579 -22.35 6.76 26.76
CA GLN A 579 -21.40 7.84 27.03
C GLN A 579 -21.54 9.05 26.09
N ASN A 580 -21.13 10.20 26.58
CA ASN A 580 -21.22 11.51 25.92
C ASN A 580 -20.10 12.46 26.42
N PRO A 581 -19.89 13.65 25.82
CA PRO A 581 -18.85 14.60 26.23
C PRO A 581 -18.81 15.07 27.69
N ALA A 582 -19.90 14.91 28.47
CA ALA A 582 -19.91 15.22 29.90
C ALA A 582 -19.40 14.07 30.79
N CYS A 583 -19.31 12.85 30.26
CA CYS A 583 -18.73 11.70 30.96
C CYS A 583 -17.25 11.93 31.29
N THR A 584 -16.80 11.36 32.42
CA THR A 584 -15.43 11.43 32.91
C THR A 584 -14.62 10.19 32.55
N PHE A 585 -13.34 10.37 32.26
CA PHE A 585 -12.36 9.29 32.14
C PHE A 585 -11.11 9.61 32.95
N ASP A 586 -10.36 8.57 33.33
CA ASP A 586 -9.14 8.72 34.12
C ASP A 586 -7.98 9.29 33.27
N THR A 587 -7.35 10.35 33.79
CA THR A 587 -6.11 10.91 33.24
C THR A 587 -4.98 10.80 34.25
N LYS A 588 -3.74 11.07 33.83
CA LYS A 588 -2.58 11.11 34.75
C LYS A 588 -2.73 12.17 35.85
N ASP A 589 -3.58 13.17 35.63
CA ASP A 589 -3.82 14.29 36.54
C ASP A 589 -5.14 14.11 37.33
N GLY A 590 -5.77 12.92 37.26
CA GLY A 590 -7.06 12.60 37.88
C GLY A 590 -8.21 12.42 36.87
N PRO A 591 -9.42 12.09 37.32
CA PRO A 591 -10.59 11.94 36.46
C PRO A 591 -11.03 13.29 35.87
N LYS A 592 -11.33 13.33 34.58
CA LYS A 592 -11.68 14.57 33.84
C LYS A 592 -12.75 14.31 32.78
N THR A 593 -13.64 15.28 32.55
CA THR A 593 -14.63 15.14 31.46
C THR A 593 -13.96 15.19 30.09
N TYR A 594 -14.55 14.53 29.09
CA TYR A 594 -14.07 14.65 27.71
C TYR A 594 -14.07 16.11 27.23
N ALA A 595 -15.11 16.89 27.54
CA ALA A 595 -15.18 18.31 27.17
C ALA A 595 -14.10 19.18 27.82
N ASP A 596 -13.81 18.99 29.11
CA ASP A 596 -12.73 19.69 29.80
C ASP A 596 -11.36 19.29 29.25
N TYR A 597 -11.16 18.00 28.94
CA TYR A 597 -9.93 17.51 28.32
C TYR A 597 -9.70 18.15 26.94
N TYR A 598 -10.72 18.19 26.08
CA TYR A 598 -10.61 18.77 24.74
C TYR A 598 -10.43 20.28 24.73
N ARG A 599 -11.04 20.99 25.68
CA ARG A 599 -10.80 22.42 25.90
C ARG A 599 -9.36 22.67 26.35
N ASP A 600 -8.90 21.97 27.38
CA ASP A 600 -7.66 22.31 28.07
C ASP A 600 -6.39 21.77 27.39
N GLN A 601 -6.50 20.75 26.53
CA GLN A 601 -5.36 20.17 25.78
C GLN A 601 -5.28 20.61 24.31
N TYR A 602 -6.40 21.05 23.71
CA TYR A 602 -6.50 21.30 22.27
C TYR A 602 -7.27 22.57 21.90
N GLU A 603 -7.69 23.37 22.89
CA GLU A 603 -8.49 24.60 22.72
C GLU A 603 -9.79 24.34 21.94
N LYS A 604 -10.38 23.14 22.06
CA LYS A 604 -11.61 22.74 21.38
C LYS A 604 -12.81 22.76 22.32
N ARG A 605 -13.70 23.72 22.09
CA ARG A 605 -15.05 23.76 22.66
C ARG A 605 -15.97 22.86 21.84
N ILE A 606 -16.51 21.83 22.48
CA ILE A 606 -17.58 20.98 21.95
C ILE A 606 -18.89 21.79 21.93
N ARG A 607 -19.73 21.63 20.89
CA ARG A 607 -21.02 22.33 20.76
C ARG A 607 -22.17 21.52 21.35
N ASP A 608 -22.28 20.23 21.01
CA ASP A 608 -23.28 19.35 21.59
C ASP A 608 -22.70 18.44 22.68
N MET A 609 -23.27 18.52 23.87
CA MET A 609 -22.88 17.69 25.02
C MET A 609 -23.65 16.36 25.09
N ARG A 610 -24.60 16.10 24.17
CA ARG A 610 -25.41 14.87 24.13
C ARG A 610 -24.96 13.86 23.07
N GLN A 611 -24.09 14.26 22.14
CA GLN A 611 -23.57 13.37 21.11
C GLN A 611 -22.92 12.11 21.71
N PRO A 612 -23.09 10.93 21.09
CA PRO A 612 -22.43 9.70 21.50
C PRO A 612 -20.91 9.78 21.30
N LEU A 613 -20.16 8.78 21.77
CA LEU A 613 -18.72 8.69 21.55
C LEU A 613 -18.35 7.58 20.56
N LEU A 614 -17.37 7.83 19.70
CA LEU A 614 -16.82 6.83 18.79
C LEU A 614 -15.83 5.95 19.55
N VAL A 615 -15.97 4.63 19.42
CA VAL A 615 -15.09 3.65 20.07
C VAL A 615 -14.01 3.20 19.10
N VAL A 616 -12.76 3.23 19.56
CA VAL A 616 -11.59 2.69 18.87
C VAL A 616 -10.95 1.67 19.80
N ARG A 617 -10.92 0.41 19.40
CA ARG A 617 -10.36 -0.69 20.21
C ARG A 617 -8.82 -0.72 20.04
N PRO A 618 -8.04 -1.20 21.03
CA PRO A 618 -6.60 -1.33 20.88
C PRO A 618 -6.22 -2.24 19.70
N THR A 619 -5.20 -1.84 18.93
CA THR A 619 -4.62 -2.75 17.93
C THR A 619 -3.73 -3.79 18.62
N ASP A 620 -3.40 -4.90 17.95
CA ASP A 620 -2.44 -5.89 18.48
C ASP A 620 -1.13 -5.23 18.95
N LYS A 621 -0.69 -4.18 18.26
CA LYS A 621 0.55 -3.44 18.57
C LYS A 621 0.42 -2.57 19.81
N ASP A 622 -0.79 -2.13 20.15
CA ASP A 622 -1.09 -1.41 21.38
C ASP A 622 -1.22 -2.39 22.55
N LEU A 623 -1.87 -3.55 22.34
CA LEU A 623 -1.93 -4.64 23.33
C LEU A 623 -0.52 -5.15 23.70
N HIS A 624 0.33 -5.43 22.70
CA HIS A 624 1.75 -5.78 22.89
C HIS A 624 2.61 -4.64 23.49
N ALA A 625 2.07 -3.42 23.57
CA ALA A 625 2.67 -2.27 24.24
C ALA A 625 2.01 -1.93 25.60
N GLY A 626 1.19 -2.84 26.14
CA GLY A 626 0.52 -2.70 27.44
C GLY A 626 -0.69 -1.76 27.45
N ARG A 627 -1.21 -1.36 26.28
CA ARG A 627 -2.41 -0.51 26.17
C ARG A 627 -3.63 -1.36 25.89
N THR A 628 -4.44 -1.60 26.93
CA THR A 628 -5.64 -2.44 26.88
C THR A 628 -6.96 -1.66 26.89
N GLN A 629 -6.92 -0.36 27.18
CA GLN A 629 -8.12 0.50 27.24
C GLN A 629 -8.55 0.99 25.85
N ASN A 630 -9.87 1.01 25.61
CA ASN A 630 -10.47 1.64 24.43
C ASN A 630 -10.19 3.15 24.39
N ILE A 631 -10.00 3.70 23.19
CA ILE A 631 -9.92 5.14 22.95
C ILE A 631 -11.31 5.61 22.54
N TYR A 632 -11.83 6.63 23.24
CA TYR A 632 -13.10 7.28 22.94
C TYR A 632 -12.85 8.63 22.26
N LEU A 633 -13.58 8.91 21.17
CA LEU A 633 -13.45 10.13 20.38
C LEU A 633 -14.80 10.84 20.20
N VAL A 634 -14.80 12.17 20.21
CA VAL A 634 -16.02 12.97 20.03
C VAL A 634 -16.31 13.12 18.52
N PRO A 635 -17.50 12.71 18.03
CA PRO A 635 -17.86 12.76 16.60
C PRO A 635 -17.67 14.13 15.94
N GLU A 636 -17.98 15.22 16.66
CA GLU A 636 -17.83 16.61 16.20
C GLU A 636 -16.36 17.00 15.92
N LEU A 637 -15.40 16.34 16.59
CA LEU A 637 -13.96 16.61 16.42
C LEU A 637 -13.28 15.61 15.46
N CYS A 638 -14.08 14.73 14.83
CA CYS A 638 -13.64 13.68 13.92
C CYS A 638 -14.13 13.95 12.50
N VAL A 639 -13.22 13.89 11.53
CA VAL A 639 -13.50 14.11 10.10
C VAL A 639 -13.28 12.81 9.32
N LEU A 640 -14.19 12.46 8.43
CA LEU A 640 -14.09 11.24 7.63
C LEU A 640 -13.03 11.37 6.52
N THR A 641 -12.23 10.32 6.30
CA THR A 641 -11.15 10.34 5.29
C THR A 641 -11.36 9.35 4.16
N GLY A 642 -10.93 9.71 2.95
CA GLY A 642 -11.14 8.93 1.74
C GLY A 642 -12.57 9.05 1.19
N LEU A 643 -12.91 8.15 0.26
CA LEU A 643 -14.19 8.11 -0.44
C LEU A 643 -14.94 6.82 -0.08
N THR A 644 -16.22 6.94 0.28
CA THR A 644 -17.14 5.80 0.40
C THR A 644 -17.45 5.20 -0.98
N ASP A 645 -17.99 3.98 -1.03
CA ASP A 645 -18.38 3.37 -2.30
C ASP A 645 -19.52 4.14 -3.00
N GLU A 646 -20.42 4.77 -2.23
CA GLU A 646 -21.44 5.71 -2.72
C GLU A 646 -20.78 6.92 -3.44
N MET A 647 -19.71 7.49 -2.86
CA MET A 647 -18.94 8.60 -3.44
C MET A 647 -18.13 8.15 -4.68
N ARG A 648 -17.54 6.95 -4.66
CA ARG A 648 -16.82 6.35 -5.80
C ARG A 648 -17.76 6.04 -6.98
N ALA A 649 -19.02 5.72 -6.70
CA ALA A 649 -20.05 5.50 -7.73
C ALA A 649 -20.56 6.82 -8.36
N ASN A 650 -20.35 7.97 -7.72
CA ASN A 650 -20.74 9.27 -8.28
C ASN A 650 -19.74 9.72 -9.37
N VAL A 651 -20.15 9.59 -10.63
CA VAL A 651 -19.33 9.92 -11.80
C VAL A 651 -18.95 11.40 -11.87
N SER A 652 -19.80 12.32 -11.40
CA SER A 652 -19.46 13.75 -11.32
C SER A 652 -18.37 14.00 -10.28
N MET A 653 -18.53 13.46 -9.06
CA MET A 653 -17.52 13.59 -8.00
C MET A 653 -16.17 13.01 -8.41
N MET A 654 -16.17 11.85 -9.06
CA MET A 654 -14.94 11.22 -9.56
C MET A 654 -14.34 11.95 -10.78
N ARG A 655 -15.16 12.60 -11.62
CA ARG A 655 -14.70 13.46 -12.74
C ARG A 655 -14.00 14.71 -12.19
N ASP A 656 -14.59 15.38 -11.21
CA ASP A 656 -14.07 16.62 -10.62
C ASP A 656 -12.79 16.35 -9.81
N LEU A 657 -12.80 15.32 -8.95
CA LEU A 657 -11.62 14.88 -8.23
C LEU A 657 -10.46 14.51 -9.17
N ALA A 658 -10.75 13.82 -10.27
CA ALA A 658 -9.75 13.42 -11.25
C ALA A 658 -9.03 14.61 -11.92
N GLN A 659 -9.68 15.77 -12.08
CA GLN A 659 -9.04 16.98 -12.61
C GLN A 659 -7.90 17.46 -11.70
N HIS A 660 -8.03 17.27 -10.39
CA HIS A 660 -6.99 17.64 -9.42
C HIS A 660 -5.95 16.54 -9.22
N THR A 661 -6.33 15.26 -9.21
CA THR A 661 -5.40 14.15 -8.92
C THR A 661 -4.64 13.61 -10.14
N ARG A 662 -5.13 13.80 -11.37
CA ARG A 662 -4.44 13.36 -12.61
C ARG A 662 -3.41 14.41 -13.05
N VAL A 663 -2.26 14.40 -12.38
CA VAL A 663 -1.14 15.28 -12.68
C VAL A 663 -0.39 14.78 -13.93
N GLU A 664 -0.41 15.58 -15.00
CA GLU A 664 0.41 15.40 -16.20
C GLU A 664 1.92 15.28 -15.84
N PRO A 665 2.73 14.42 -16.50
CA PRO A 665 4.16 14.29 -16.23
C PRO A 665 4.91 15.63 -16.17
N SER A 666 4.65 16.56 -17.07
CA SER A 666 5.27 17.91 -17.10
C SER A 666 4.96 18.71 -15.83
N LYS A 667 3.74 18.61 -15.30
CA LYS A 667 3.35 19.24 -14.03
C LYS A 667 3.94 18.49 -12.83
N ARG A 668 4.01 17.16 -12.87
CA ARG A 668 4.66 16.36 -11.83
C ARG A 668 6.14 16.70 -11.70
N VAL A 669 6.87 16.88 -12.80
CA VAL A 669 8.27 17.32 -12.78
C VAL A 669 8.41 18.70 -12.13
N ARG A 670 7.58 19.69 -12.50
CA ARG A 670 7.58 21.02 -11.85
C ARG A 670 7.34 20.93 -10.34
N ASN A 671 6.33 20.18 -9.89
CA ASN A 671 6.05 19.97 -8.46
C ASN A 671 7.28 19.43 -7.68
N LEU A 672 8.11 18.59 -8.30
CA LEU A 672 9.31 18.02 -7.69
C LEU A 672 10.46 19.02 -7.62
N LEU A 673 10.66 19.81 -8.68
CA LEU A 673 11.68 20.87 -8.71
C LEU A 673 11.33 22.00 -7.73
N GLU A 674 10.08 22.49 -7.74
CA GLU A 674 9.56 23.49 -6.79
C GLU A 674 9.71 23.03 -5.32
N PHE A 675 9.63 21.72 -5.05
CA PHE A 675 9.89 21.14 -3.74
C PHE A 675 11.38 21.18 -3.37
N MET A 676 12.27 20.85 -4.30
CA MET A 676 13.72 20.90 -4.08
C MET A 676 14.20 22.35 -3.90
N ASP A 677 13.67 23.29 -4.69
CA ASP A 677 13.87 24.74 -4.51
C ASP A 677 13.44 25.20 -3.11
N ARG A 678 12.29 24.72 -2.60
CA ARG A 678 11.82 25.05 -1.24
C ARG A 678 12.73 24.48 -0.15
N ILE A 679 13.39 23.35 -0.38
CA ILE A 679 14.41 22.81 0.53
C ILE A 679 15.65 23.70 0.54
N ASN A 680 16.20 24.03 -0.64
CA ASN A 680 17.44 24.78 -0.78
C ASN A 680 17.34 26.25 -0.32
N ASN A 681 16.20 26.90 -0.59
CA ASN A 681 15.96 28.29 -0.20
C ASN A 681 15.56 28.47 1.28
N ASN A 682 15.27 27.39 2.01
CA ASN A 682 14.99 27.45 3.45
C ASN A 682 16.30 27.44 4.25
N GLU A 683 16.68 28.60 4.77
CA GLU A 683 17.97 28.78 5.46
C GLU A 683 18.18 27.81 6.64
N ALA A 684 17.12 27.50 7.39
CA ALA A 684 17.23 26.55 8.49
C ALA A 684 17.54 25.14 7.96
N ILE A 685 16.86 24.71 6.90
CA ILE A 685 17.10 23.40 6.27
C ILE A 685 18.51 23.34 5.66
N ARG A 686 18.92 24.37 4.94
CA ARG A 686 20.29 24.51 4.41
C ARG A 686 21.33 24.36 5.53
N ASN A 687 21.20 25.13 6.61
CA ASN A 687 22.11 25.04 7.76
C ASN A 687 22.09 23.65 8.42
N ASP A 688 20.95 22.97 8.52
CA ASP A 688 20.90 21.57 9.02
C ASP A 688 21.64 20.60 8.08
N MET A 689 21.47 20.75 6.77
CA MET A 689 22.06 19.89 5.74
C MET A 689 23.58 20.09 5.63
N ASP A 690 24.05 21.34 5.63
CA ASP A 690 25.46 21.71 5.62
C ASP A 690 26.18 21.17 6.87
N ASN A 691 25.55 21.27 8.05
CA ASN A 691 26.08 20.69 9.30
C ASN A 691 26.21 19.15 9.24
N TRP A 692 25.41 18.46 8.42
CA TRP A 692 25.54 17.03 8.16
C TRP A 692 26.50 16.70 7.00
N GLY A 693 27.01 17.70 6.27
CA GLY A 693 27.79 17.52 5.05
C GLY A 693 26.96 16.97 3.87
N LEU A 694 25.63 17.11 3.91
CA LEU A 694 24.71 16.53 2.93
C LEU A 694 24.24 17.56 1.91
N ARG A 695 24.31 17.23 0.63
CA ARG A 695 23.67 18.01 -0.45
C ARG A 695 23.13 17.08 -1.51
N PHE A 696 21.84 17.23 -1.81
CA PHE A 696 21.23 16.59 -2.98
C PHE A 696 21.46 17.42 -4.25
N ASP A 697 21.32 16.76 -5.39
CA ASP A 697 21.23 17.38 -6.69
C ASP A 697 19.97 18.25 -6.77
N ASP A 698 20.09 19.38 -7.47
CA ASP A 698 18.99 20.30 -7.72
C ASP A 698 18.16 19.84 -8.94
N SER A 699 18.72 18.91 -9.74
CA SER A 699 18.12 18.31 -10.92
C SER A 699 17.63 16.87 -10.70
N LEU A 700 16.65 16.44 -11.51
CA LEU A 700 16.18 15.06 -11.52
C LEU A 700 17.16 14.15 -12.26
N VAL A 701 17.38 12.94 -11.71
CA VAL A 701 18.27 11.93 -12.30
C VAL A 701 17.80 11.55 -13.71
N THR A 702 18.64 11.81 -14.70
CA THR A 702 18.48 11.33 -16.08
C THR A 702 18.98 9.88 -16.19
N ILE A 703 18.28 9.05 -16.97
CA ILE A 703 18.58 7.64 -17.20
C ILE A 703 18.55 7.33 -18.70
N ASP A 704 19.58 6.62 -19.17
CA ASP A 704 19.67 6.04 -20.51
C ASP A 704 18.76 4.82 -20.64
N ALA A 705 17.49 5.03 -20.96
CA ALA A 705 16.50 3.98 -21.17
C ALA A 705 16.48 3.50 -22.63
N ARG A 706 15.65 2.49 -22.91
CA ARG A 706 15.39 1.96 -24.25
C ARG A 706 13.90 1.77 -24.48
N VAL A 707 13.41 2.19 -25.65
CA VAL A 707 12.10 1.78 -26.16
C VAL A 707 12.26 0.41 -26.83
N LEU A 708 11.58 -0.60 -26.30
CA LEU A 708 11.55 -1.93 -26.93
C LEU A 708 10.75 -1.87 -28.24
N PRO A 709 11.09 -2.70 -29.25
CA PRO A 709 10.27 -2.80 -30.45
C PRO A 709 8.85 -3.27 -30.09
N PRO A 710 7.80 -2.80 -30.80
CA PRO A 710 6.45 -3.31 -30.61
C PRO A 710 6.38 -4.77 -31.07
N GLU A 711 5.73 -5.61 -30.29
CA GLU A 711 5.49 -7.00 -30.64
C GLU A 711 4.46 -7.14 -31.77
N LYS A 712 4.38 -8.33 -32.35
CA LYS A 712 3.33 -8.68 -33.32
C LYS A 712 2.18 -9.37 -32.59
N VAL A 713 0.96 -8.92 -32.80
CA VAL A 713 -0.22 -9.64 -32.30
C VAL A 713 -0.53 -10.77 -33.28
N MET A 714 -0.68 -11.97 -32.74
CA MET A 714 -1.00 -13.20 -33.47
C MET A 714 -2.47 -13.56 -33.22
N GLN A 715 -3.25 -13.71 -34.29
CA GLN A 715 -4.69 -13.97 -34.20
C GLN A 715 -5.09 -15.02 -35.26
N GLY A 716 -5.30 -16.26 -34.80
CA GLY A 716 -5.36 -17.43 -35.68
C GLY A 716 -4.04 -17.63 -36.41
N SER A 717 -4.11 -17.77 -37.74
CA SER A 717 -2.95 -17.79 -38.64
C SER A 717 -2.41 -16.39 -39.00
N ASN A 718 -3.07 -15.32 -38.57
CA ASN A 718 -2.73 -13.95 -38.98
C ASN A 718 -1.76 -13.29 -38.00
N ALA A 719 -0.84 -12.48 -38.53
CA ALA A 719 0.08 -11.67 -37.76
C ALA A 719 -0.05 -10.21 -38.18
N TYR A 720 -0.18 -9.27 -37.24
CA TYR A 720 -0.27 -7.85 -37.55
C TYR A 720 0.52 -6.97 -36.59
N ARG A 721 0.78 -5.74 -37.05
CA ARG A 721 1.41 -4.65 -36.30
C ARG A 721 0.32 -3.68 -35.84
N TYR A 722 0.56 -3.01 -34.72
CA TYR A 722 -0.27 -1.94 -34.17
C TYR A 722 0.59 -0.70 -33.91
N SER A 723 -0.02 0.42 -33.52
CA SER A 723 0.73 1.64 -33.18
C SER A 723 1.43 1.49 -31.83
N ALA A 724 2.77 1.49 -31.84
CA ALA A 724 3.58 1.46 -30.62
C ALA A 724 3.33 2.66 -29.68
N VAL A 725 2.79 3.77 -30.21
CA VAL A 725 2.55 5.02 -29.48
C VAL A 725 1.25 4.95 -28.66
N THR A 726 0.20 4.32 -29.18
CA THR A 726 -1.07 4.13 -28.44
C THR A 726 -1.09 2.81 -27.68
N ALA A 727 -0.29 1.82 -28.10
CA ALA A 727 -0.33 0.44 -27.64
C ALA A 727 -1.72 -0.25 -27.74
N ASP A 728 -2.63 0.34 -28.54
CA ASP A 728 -3.96 -0.20 -28.82
C ASP A 728 -3.96 -0.99 -30.12
N PHE A 729 -4.68 -2.12 -30.12
CA PHE A 729 -4.93 -2.99 -31.25
C PHE A 729 -6.42 -3.37 -31.41
N SER A 730 -7.33 -2.66 -30.72
CA SER A 730 -8.77 -2.92 -30.66
C SER A 730 -9.54 -2.61 -31.97
N ARG A 731 -8.85 -2.09 -32.98
CA ARG A 731 -9.36 -1.95 -34.35
C ARG A 731 -8.89 -3.12 -35.21
N GLU A 732 -7.64 -3.53 -35.04
CA GLU A 732 -6.94 -4.58 -35.77
C GLU A 732 -7.37 -6.00 -35.36
N THR A 733 -8.00 -6.18 -34.19
CA THR A 733 -8.63 -7.44 -33.76
C THR A 733 -10.00 -7.70 -34.37
N ARG A 734 -10.64 -6.68 -34.98
CA ARG A 734 -12.02 -6.77 -35.48
C ARG A 734 -12.10 -7.68 -36.71
N ASP A 735 -13.26 -8.30 -36.87
CA ASP A 735 -13.64 -9.09 -38.06
C ASP A 735 -12.63 -10.21 -38.41
N ARG A 736 -11.97 -10.76 -37.39
CA ARG A 736 -10.92 -11.79 -37.50
C ARG A 736 -11.12 -12.89 -36.46
N PRO A 737 -10.90 -14.17 -36.83
CA PRO A 737 -11.04 -15.29 -35.92
C PRO A 737 -10.02 -15.19 -34.78
N LEU A 738 -10.46 -15.41 -33.53
CA LEU A 738 -9.58 -15.50 -32.36
C LEU A 738 -8.54 -16.64 -32.52
N HIS A 739 -7.41 -16.52 -31.82
CA HIS A 739 -6.34 -17.52 -31.88
C HIS A 739 -6.78 -18.93 -31.43
N VAL A 740 -7.63 -19.00 -30.41
CA VAL A 740 -8.45 -20.17 -30.11
C VAL A 740 -9.88 -19.68 -29.89
N ALA A 741 -10.82 -20.16 -30.69
CA ALA A 741 -12.24 -19.88 -30.52
C ALA A 741 -12.95 -21.15 -30.02
N VAL A 742 -13.70 -21.01 -28.92
CA VAL A 742 -14.51 -22.10 -28.34
C VAL A 742 -15.95 -21.92 -28.80
N ALA A 743 -16.61 -23.00 -29.21
CA ALA A 743 -18.03 -22.97 -29.57
C ALA A 743 -18.91 -22.84 -28.31
N LEU A 744 -19.86 -21.90 -28.34
CA LEU A 744 -20.81 -21.65 -27.26
C LEU A 744 -22.19 -22.18 -27.67
N GLU A 745 -22.38 -23.48 -27.45
CA GLU A 745 -23.52 -24.28 -27.90
C GLU A 745 -24.64 -24.35 -26.85
N SER A 746 -24.29 -24.36 -25.55
CA SER A 746 -25.24 -24.38 -24.44
C SER A 746 -24.94 -23.27 -23.44
N TRP A 747 -25.71 -22.18 -23.52
CA TRP A 747 -25.59 -21.05 -22.60
C TRP A 747 -26.96 -20.43 -22.28
N ILE A 748 -27.01 -19.73 -21.15
CA ILE A 748 -28.24 -19.09 -20.65
C ILE A 748 -28.06 -17.57 -20.55
N VAL A 749 -29.16 -16.84 -20.70
CA VAL A 749 -29.24 -15.43 -20.30
C VAL A 749 -30.31 -15.28 -19.23
N LEU A 750 -29.94 -14.75 -18.07
CA LEU A 750 -30.81 -14.54 -16.91
C LEU A 750 -31.00 -13.05 -16.66
N CYS A 751 -32.22 -12.54 -16.78
CA CYS A 751 -32.52 -11.12 -16.60
C CYS A 751 -33.88 -10.88 -15.92
N HIS A 752 -34.13 -9.65 -15.46
CA HIS A 752 -35.47 -9.23 -15.05
C HIS A 752 -36.35 -8.98 -16.28
N ARG A 753 -37.66 -9.26 -16.24
CA ARG A 753 -38.56 -9.08 -17.41
C ARG A 753 -38.52 -7.66 -18.00
N ARG A 754 -38.19 -6.62 -17.21
CA ARG A 754 -38.03 -5.24 -17.75
C ARG A 754 -36.86 -5.08 -18.73
N GLU A 755 -35.85 -5.93 -18.63
CA GLU A 755 -34.65 -5.90 -19.48
C GLU A 755 -34.78 -6.78 -20.73
N GLU A 756 -35.91 -7.45 -20.94
CA GLU A 756 -36.11 -8.43 -22.02
C GLU A 756 -35.81 -7.86 -23.42
N ALA A 757 -36.26 -6.64 -23.71
CA ALA A 757 -35.99 -5.97 -24.99
C ALA A 757 -34.50 -5.60 -25.16
N ASN A 758 -33.87 -5.08 -24.10
CA ASN A 758 -32.44 -4.74 -24.07
C ASN A 758 -31.58 -5.99 -24.29
N VAL A 759 -31.97 -7.11 -23.66
CA VAL A 759 -31.32 -8.41 -23.79
C VAL A 759 -31.50 -9.01 -25.17
N ALA A 760 -32.68 -8.90 -25.79
CA ALA A 760 -32.91 -9.40 -27.14
C ALA A 760 -32.00 -8.70 -28.16
N GLU A 761 -31.84 -7.37 -28.06
CA GLU A 761 -30.95 -6.59 -28.92
C GLU A 761 -29.45 -6.87 -28.66
N PHE A 762 -29.05 -7.01 -27.39
CA PHE A 762 -27.70 -7.44 -27.03
C PHE A 762 -27.37 -8.84 -27.58
N VAL A 763 -28.29 -9.80 -27.45
CA VAL A 763 -28.12 -11.15 -28.02
C VAL A 763 -28.03 -11.08 -29.55
N ARG A 764 -28.88 -10.29 -30.22
CA ARG A 764 -28.80 -10.07 -31.67
C ARG A 764 -27.44 -9.53 -32.11
N THR A 765 -26.88 -8.60 -31.33
CA THR A 765 -25.54 -8.03 -31.57
C THR A 765 -24.43 -9.07 -31.31
N LEU A 766 -24.50 -9.82 -30.22
CA LEU A 766 -23.51 -10.86 -29.91
C LEU A 766 -23.49 -11.98 -30.97
N MET A 767 -24.68 -12.41 -31.41
CA MET A 767 -24.85 -13.40 -32.49
C MET A 767 -24.31 -12.92 -33.85
N SER A 768 -24.16 -11.61 -34.08
CA SER A 768 -23.55 -11.07 -35.30
C SER A 768 -22.03 -10.84 -35.20
N VAL A 769 -21.52 -10.52 -34.01
CA VAL A 769 -20.09 -10.22 -33.77
C VAL A 769 -19.25 -11.47 -33.47
N CYS A 770 -19.82 -12.48 -32.80
CA CYS A 770 -19.11 -13.71 -32.47
C CYS A 770 -18.66 -14.54 -33.70
N PRO A 771 -19.47 -14.73 -34.76
CA PRO A 771 -19.05 -15.55 -35.90
C PRO A 771 -17.86 -14.99 -36.72
N PRO A 772 -17.76 -13.66 -37.00
CA PRO A 772 -16.52 -13.05 -37.53
C PRO A 772 -15.30 -13.26 -36.62
N MET A 773 -15.51 -13.31 -35.31
CA MET A 773 -14.48 -13.65 -34.32
C MET A 773 -14.19 -15.16 -34.22
N GLY A 774 -14.76 -15.99 -35.10
CA GLY A 774 -14.59 -17.45 -35.13
C GLY A 774 -15.38 -18.19 -34.06
N ILE A 775 -16.08 -17.48 -33.17
CA ILE A 775 -16.91 -18.05 -32.11
C ILE A 775 -18.24 -18.48 -32.74
N LYS A 776 -18.40 -19.79 -32.94
CA LYS A 776 -19.73 -20.38 -33.20
C LYS A 776 -20.57 -20.21 -31.93
N ILE A 777 -21.67 -19.49 -32.02
CA ILE A 777 -22.56 -19.21 -30.90
C ILE A 777 -23.98 -19.64 -31.25
N ALA A 778 -24.61 -20.41 -30.36
CA ALA A 778 -25.99 -20.84 -30.48
C ALA A 778 -26.96 -19.83 -29.85
N GLN A 779 -28.25 -19.94 -30.16
CA GLN A 779 -29.28 -19.12 -29.52
C GLN A 779 -29.35 -19.44 -28.01
N PRO A 780 -29.23 -18.45 -27.11
CA PRO A 780 -29.28 -18.70 -25.66
C PRO A 780 -30.67 -19.12 -25.19
N ARG A 781 -30.72 -19.93 -24.12
CA ARG A 781 -31.95 -20.07 -23.33
C ARG A 781 -32.12 -18.82 -22.46
N LEU A 782 -33.02 -17.92 -22.88
CA LEU A 782 -33.45 -16.76 -22.09
C LEU A 782 -34.31 -17.21 -20.90
N VAL A 783 -34.08 -16.60 -19.74
CA VAL A 783 -34.83 -16.84 -18.51
C VAL A 783 -35.16 -15.50 -17.86
N LEU A 784 -36.46 -15.25 -17.71
CA LEU A 784 -37.02 -14.00 -17.18
C LEU A 784 -37.37 -14.17 -15.71
N LEU A 785 -36.93 -13.24 -14.88
CA LEU A 785 -37.29 -13.14 -13.47
C LEU A 785 -38.36 -12.06 -13.26
N ASP A 786 -39.34 -12.36 -12.40
CA ASP A 786 -40.41 -11.43 -12.02
C ASP A 786 -39.95 -10.40 -10.97
N ASP A 787 -38.97 -10.74 -10.12
CA ASP A 787 -38.32 -9.82 -9.17
C ASP A 787 -36.81 -9.68 -9.43
N ASP A 788 -36.22 -8.60 -8.90
CA ASP A 788 -34.79 -8.31 -9.05
C ASP A 788 -33.98 -8.65 -7.78
N ARG A 789 -34.52 -9.45 -6.86
CA ARG A 789 -33.91 -9.75 -5.57
C ARG A 789 -32.74 -10.72 -5.75
N PRO A 790 -31.64 -10.61 -4.97
CA PRO A 790 -30.53 -11.55 -5.04
C PRO A 790 -30.94 -13.02 -4.92
N SER A 791 -31.96 -13.31 -4.10
CA SER A 791 -32.56 -14.64 -3.97
C SER A 791 -33.22 -15.17 -5.24
N GLY A 792 -33.87 -14.32 -6.04
CA GLY A 792 -34.49 -14.71 -7.31
C GLY A 792 -33.46 -15.13 -8.35
N PHE A 793 -32.36 -14.38 -8.46
CA PHE A 793 -31.21 -14.76 -9.31
C PHE A 793 -30.57 -16.08 -8.86
N VAL A 794 -30.35 -16.28 -7.55
CA VAL A 794 -29.80 -17.53 -6.99
C VAL A 794 -30.71 -18.74 -7.25
N GLN A 795 -32.03 -18.58 -7.06
CA GLN A 795 -33.00 -19.65 -7.33
C GLN A 795 -33.06 -19.98 -8.83
N GLY A 796 -33.04 -18.96 -9.70
CA GLY A 796 -32.96 -19.15 -11.15
C GLY A 796 -31.72 -19.95 -11.56
N LEU A 797 -30.53 -19.56 -11.10
CA LEU A 797 -29.29 -20.30 -11.38
C LEU A 797 -29.34 -21.76 -10.90
N ASN A 798 -29.83 -21.99 -9.67
CA ASN A 798 -29.98 -23.34 -9.11
C ASN A 798 -30.91 -24.24 -9.92
N GLN A 799 -32.06 -23.72 -10.37
CA GLN A 799 -33.01 -24.49 -11.19
C GLN A 799 -32.42 -24.84 -12.55
N LEU A 800 -31.64 -23.93 -13.15
CA LEU A 800 -31.07 -24.10 -14.48
C LEU A 800 -29.85 -25.02 -14.50
N ALA A 801 -28.97 -24.93 -13.51
CA ALA A 801 -27.77 -25.77 -13.37
C ALA A 801 -28.11 -27.26 -13.18
N ARG A 802 -29.24 -27.57 -12.54
CA ARG A 802 -29.76 -28.95 -12.41
C ARG A 802 -30.32 -29.54 -13.71
N GLY A 803 -30.48 -28.71 -14.76
CA GLY A 803 -31.16 -29.06 -16.00
C GLY A 803 -30.28 -29.44 -17.19
N GLY A 804 -28.95 -29.46 -17.04
CA GLY A 804 -28.03 -29.88 -18.12
C GLY A 804 -26.66 -29.21 -18.06
N ASN A 805 -25.78 -29.59 -19.00
CA ASN A 805 -24.43 -29.05 -19.12
C ASN A 805 -24.45 -27.64 -19.73
N ILE A 806 -24.29 -26.60 -18.91
CA ILE A 806 -24.28 -25.19 -19.31
C ILE A 806 -22.84 -24.67 -19.31
N GLN A 807 -22.37 -24.18 -20.45
CA GLN A 807 -21.01 -23.65 -20.62
C GLN A 807 -20.84 -22.24 -20.04
N LEU A 808 -21.89 -21.41 -20.11
CA LEU A 808 -21.88 -20.02 -19.64
C LEU A 808 -23.27 -19.56 -19.19
N ALA A 809 -23.31 -18.77 -18.13
CA ALA A 809 -24.48 -17.97 -17.76
C ALA A 809 -24.19 -16.46 -17.87
N MET A 810 -24.89 -15.78 -18.76
CA MET A 810 -24.91 -14.32 -18.85
C MET A 810 -26.01 -13.78 -17.94
N ILE A 811 -25.68 -12.86 -17.04
CA ILE A 811 -26.60 -12.36 -16.02
C ILE A 811 -26.72 -10.84 -16.14
N VAL A 812 -27.92 -10.35 -16.43
CA VAL A 812 -28.17 -8.92 -16.66
C VAL A 812 -28.86 -8.29 -15.45
N LEU A 813 -28.17 -7.34 -14.83
CA LEU A 813 -28.63 -6.65 -13.63
C LEU A 813 -29.11 -5.23 -13.96
N PRO A 814 -30.21 -4.74 -13.35
CA PRO A 814 -30.70 -3.38 -13.60
C PRO A 814 -29.82 -2.29 -12.95
N ASN A 815 -28.96 -2.63 -11.99
CA ASN A 815 -28.13 -1.68 -11.26
C ASN A 815 -26.83 -2.33 -10.71
N ASN A 816 -25.89 -1.48 -10.25
CA ASN A 816 -24.57 -1.90 -9.75
C ASN A 816 -24.57 -2.32 -8.28
N ARG A 817 -25.56 -3.09 -7.83
CA ARG A 817 -25.66 -3.54 -6.45
C ARG A 817 -24.63 -4.63 -6.13
N LYS A 818 -23.62 -4.27 -5.33
CA LYS A 818 -22.52 -5.17 -4.95
C LYS A 818 -23.02 -6.41 -4.21
N ASP A 819 -23.98 -6.25 -3.28
CA ASP A 819 -24.58 -7.36 -2.51
C ASP A 819 -25.22 -8.43 -3.42
N ARG A 820 -25.86 -7.98 -4.51
CA ARG A 820 -26.45 -8.84 -5.54
C ARG A 820 -25.37 -9.56 -6.36
N TYR A 821 -24.34 -8.84 -6.80
CA TYR A 821 -23.22 -9.38 -7.56
C TYR A 821 -22.43 -10.42 -6.74
N ASP A 822 -22.11 -10.11 -5.48
CA ASP A 822 -21.35 -10.97 -4.58
C ASP A 822 -22.08 -12.31 -4.33
N LEU A 823 -23.38 -12.27 -4.04
CA LEU A 823 -24.18 -13.47 -3.80
C LEU A 823 -24.28 -14.35 -5.07
N ILE A 824 -24.53 -13.72 -6.23
CA ILE A 824 -24.58 -14.40 -7.52
C ILE A 824 -23.24 -15.05 -7.87
N LYS A 825 -22.12 -14.36 -7.63
CA LYS A 825 -20.77 -14.88 -7.88
C LYS A 825 -20.37 -15.98 -6.89
N LYS A 826 -20.79 -15.91 -5.63
CA LYS A 826 -20.63 -17.01 -4.68
C LYS A 826 -21.33 -18.26 -5.19
N GLU A 827 -22.65 -18.18 -5.38
CA GLU A 827 -23.47 -19.32 -5.79
C GLU A 827 -22.96 -19.94 -7.10
N ALA A 828 -22.73 -19.10 -8.12
CA ALA A 828 -22.31 -19.59 -9.43
C ALA A 828 -20.89 -20.20 -9.40
N CYS A 829 -19.91 -19.53 -8.79
CA CYS A 829 -18.50 -19.91 -8.94
C CYS A 829 -17.94 -20.78 -7.81
N VAL A 830 -18.59 -20.81 -6.63
CA VAL A 830 -18.20 -21.67 -5.50
C VAL A 830 -19.12 -22.89 -5.43
N ASP A 831 -20.44 -22.66 -5.40
CA ASP A 831 -21.41 -23.72 -5.10
C ASP A 831 -21.85 -24.51 -6.35
N LEU A 832 -21.80 -23.90 -7.54
CA LEU A 832 -22.21 -24.52 -8.82
C LEU A 832 -21.07 -24.73 -9.86
N GLY A 833 -19.87 -24.19 -9.64
CA GLY A 833 -18.73 -24.30 -10.57
C GLY A 833 -18.94 -23.64 -11.97
N LEU A 834 -19.97 -22.81 -12.12
CA LEU A 834 -20.48 -22.28 -13.38
C LEU A 834 -19.79 -20.97 -13.80
N HIS A 835 -19.29 -20.94 -15.04
CA HIS A 835 -18.78 -19.71 -15.64
C HIS A 835 -19.90 -18.67 -15.82
N THR A 836 -19.65 -17.44 -15.37
CA THR A 836 -20.65 -16.37 -15.37
C THR A 836 -20.09 -15.05 -15.91
N GLN A 837 -20.76 -14.49 -16.92
CA GLN A 837 -20.60 -13.10 -17.32
C GLN A 837 -21.72 -12.27 -16.71
N VAL A 838 -21.42 -11.03 -16.29
CA VAL A 838 -22.43 -10.10 -15.76
C VAL A 838 -22.46 -8.84 -16.62
N GLY A 839 -23.66 -8.34 -16.90
CA GLY A 839 -23.91 -7.09 -17.62
C GLY A 839 -24.89 -6.18 -16.86
N ARG A 840 -24.98 -4.91 -17.28
CA ARG A 840 -26.01 -3.97 -16.81
C ARG A 840 -27.01 -3.71 -17.94
N GLY A 841 -28.30 -3.56 -17.62
CA GLY A 841 -29.37 -3.30 -18.60
C GLY A 841 -29.05 -2.18 -19.61
N TYR A 842 -28.57 -1.03 -19.11
CA TYR A 842 -28.17 0.12 -19.94
C TYR A 842 -26.90 -0.08 -20.81
N CYS A 843 -26.05 -1.07 -20.50
CA CYS A 843 -24.85 -1.36 -21.32
C CYS A 843 -25.18 -2.23 -22.56
N SER A 844 -26.46 -2.50 -22.78
CA SER A 844 -27.00 -3.26 -23.92
C SER A 844 -27.32 -2.37 -25.13
N LEU A 845 -27.22 -1.05 -24.98
CA LEU A 845 -27.48 -0.06 -26.03
C LEU A 845 -26.17 0.39 -26.71
N PRO A 846 -26.19 0.73 -28.01
CA PRO A 846 -25.03 1.35 -28.67
C PRO A 846 -24.74 2.75 -28.08
N PRO A 847 -23.50 3.26 -28.18
CA PRO A 847 -23.06 4.45 -27.42
C PRO A 847 -23.77 5.77 -27.76
N GLU A 848 -24.40 5.85 -28.93
CA GLU A 848 -24.84 7.11 -29.55
C GLU A 848 -26.05 7.78 -28.87
N VAL A 849 -26.79 7.06 -28.01
CA VAL A 849 -27.97 7.58 -27.28
C VAL A 849 -27.62 8.11 -25.88
N GLY A 850 -26.37 7.94 -25.43
CA GLY A 850 -25.91 8.39 -24.10
C GLY A 850 -25.54 9.88 -23.99
N SER A 851 -25.75 10.66 -25.04
CA SER A 851 -25.32 12.06 -25.17
C SER A 851 -26.39 13.10 -24.80
N GLU A 852 -27.68 12.77 -24.94
CA GLU A 852 -28.80 13.72 -24.74
C GLU A 852 -29.41 13.69 -23.31
N ILE A 853 -28.78 12.96 -22.37
CA ILE A 853 -29.12 13.02 -20.93
C ILE A 853 -27.82 13.16 -20.11
N GLN A 854 -27.27 14.39 -20.06
CA GLN A 854 -26.21 14.85 -19.15
C GLN A 854 -26.52 16.24 -18.61
#